data_AF-A0A3E2HBN3-F1
#
_entry.id   AF-A0A3E2HBN3-F1
#
_cell.length_a   1.000
_cell.length_b   1.000
_cell.length_c   1.000
_cell.angle_alpha   90.00
_cell.angle_beta   90.00
_cell.angle_gamma   90.00
#
_symmetry.space_group_name_H-M   'P 1'
#
loop_
_entity.id
_entity.type
_entity.pdbx_description
1 polymer ?
#
loop_
_entity_poly.entity_id
_entity_poly.type
_entity_poly.pdbx_seq_one_letter_code
_entity_poly.pdbx_strand_id
1 'polypeptide(L)'
;MASPEETVDTTNTQRNAWRSEIKQSLASVKQLVSKSRSPVPQYSYLPSNDDQVKMKGFLADIKKLGFKDVDTLFQLFSSEAKGFQNDDKFILENLVQLLAKIPTSSKLSNDLTGSFINSLYNALPHPPISSFGSQYKYRSADGSNNNIRDPNLGKANSPYARSAKPMILQNIALPDPGIIFDSLMVRGDTFEPHPNKISSMLFYLATIIIHDLFLTSHDDYTISMTSSYLDLSPLYGTNQGEQDAMRTFKDGKLKPDCFSAKRILGFPPGVGAFLIMFNRFHNYVVTQLAMINENGRFTKPREGAEKRALDKYDNDLFQTGRLVTCGLYVNIVLKDYVRTILSLNRVGTQWDLDPRTEEGKTLFNSPAAEGLGNQVSAEFNLIYRWHSSISERDDKWTQDEYARLFPGKNPEDVSLRELLTTLNKFEQSIPEDPLQRPFAGLGRNPNGTLDDAAVAELLISSVEDVAGSFGANRVPKILRSVEILGIIQARAWNLATLNEFREFSGLSKHATFEDINPDPVVAQKLKDLYDSPDFVELYPGLVAEKAKPPMSPGSGLCVNFTTSYSILSDAVGLVRGDRFYTTDYSPKNLTAWGYNEVQYDVTVDDGAVMYKLFLRAFPNSFNNNSVYVHFPFVIPSENLVILSSLNRADQYSWERPKPAKPLIFINSLAASKKILEDKPNFKVTWAKAIEALVSQPKKPYGADYCMSGDGESNANSRTIVMKALYPKTWESEVQKFFAITTNNLINKYKSKVPGTKTYEVDIVRDVANLVCARFSASVFNLPIKTEDYPKGIYTEQELYQVLCILFISVFFNTDIAKAFQINTAARMLAQQLGELIQLNVEAVAATGFIADLIAKLHQTSPLTEYGTHMIQRFLDNKVPIKDIIWTHILPTAASMVANQSQLFMQSAEYYLTDAPEYIPKLYELAHQDTPEADEQILRYFLEGARLRASVHLYRDYLPSDEAAQNPLTIQDGETSVSIPVGRRILVNITRASLDPTAFPDPLSVRLDRPMEDYLVYGIGPHQCAGMDASKTSMTTMFKTIFGLKNLRKATSSYGENPGDLKKIRGIYPGSVMYMTPDQSSYFPFPTSMKLWWDEE
;
A
#
# COMPACT_ATOMS: atom_id res chain seq x y z
N MET A 1 38.15 -38.69 49.49
CA MET A 1 37.02 -38.69 50.43
C MET A 1 35.91 -37.83 49.85
N ALA A 2 34.68 -38.14 50.24
CA ALA A 2 33.42 -37.84 49.57
C ALA A 2 32.93 -36.37 49.60
N SER A 3 32.09 -36.07 48.59
CA SER A 3 31.08 -35.01 48.29
C SER A 3 30.35 -34.29 49.47
N PRO A 4 29.61 -33.14 49.27
CA PRO A 4 28.75 -32.85 48.09
C PRO A 4 28.57 -31.41 47.54
N GLU A 5 28.15 -31.42 46.26
CA GLU A 5 27.18 -30.57 45.52
C GLU A 5 27.20 -29.03 45.62
N GLU A 6 27.62 -28.39 44.53
CA GLU A 6 26.89 -27.28 43.89
C GLU A 6 27.05 -27.38 42.37
N THR A 7 25.97 -27.66 41.65
CA THR A 7 25.93 -27.68 40.18
C THR A 7 25.86 -26.25 39.64
N VAL A 8 26.91 -25.82 38.94
CA VAL A 8 26.94 -24.56 38.19
C VAL A 8 26.13 -24.73 36.90
N ASP A 9 25.11 -23.89 36.75
CA ASP A 9 24.30 -23.73 35.55
C ASP A 9 25.14 -23.19 34.38
N THR A 10 25.33 -24.00 33.35
CA THR A 10 26.07 -23.65 32.13
C THR A 10 25.18 -23.14 30.99
N THR A 11 23.98 -22.60 31.28
CA THR A 11 23.05 -22.15 30.23
C THR A 11 23.06 -20.64 29.99
N ASN A 12 24.23 -20.05 29.71
CA ASN A 12 24.23 -18.80 28.93
C ASN A 12 25.55 -18.52 28.19
N THR A 13 25.59 -18.92 26.92
CA THR A 13 26.34 -18.20 25.87
C THR A 13 25.93 -18.72 24.48
N GLN A 14 25.26 -17.84 23.73
CA GLN A 14 25.26 -17.72 22.26
C GLN A 14 25.41 -18.99 21.41
N ARG A 15 24.40 -19.87 21.40
CA ARG A 15 24.25 -20.90 20.35
C ARG A 15 22.85 -21.12 19.81
N ASN A 16 21.86 -20.30 20.17
CA ASN A 16 20.43 -20.56 19.85
C ASN A 16 19.64 -19.38 19.23
N ALA A 17 20.24 -18.23 18.91
CA ALA A 17 19.52 -17.10 18.27
C ALA A 17 18.98 -17.47 16.88
N TRP A 18 19.81 -18.09 16.04
CA TRP A 18 19.41 -18.66 14.74
C TRP A 18 18.28 -19.69 14.85
N ARG A 19 18.21 -20.48 15.92
CA ARG A 19 17.11 -21.44 16.16
C ARG A 19 15.81 -20.76 16.60
N SER A 20 15.86 -19.55 17.14
CA SER A 20 14.68 -18.75 17.50
C SER A 20 14.07 -18.09 16.27
N GLU A 21 14.90 -17.49 15.42
CA GLU A 21 14.50 -16.95 14.12
C GLU A 21 14.04 -18.06 13.17
N ILE A 22 14.79 -19.16 13.09
CA ILE A 22 14.35 -20.38 12.41
C ILE A 22 13.10 -20.97 13.08
N LYS A 23 12.85 -20.82 14.38
CA LYS A 23 11.59 -21.29 15.01
C LYS A 23 10.40 -20.35 14.75
N GLN A 24 10.62 -19.07 14.53
CA GLN A 24 9.58 -18.11 14.12
C GLN A 24 9.27 -18.26 12.61
N SER A 25 10.30 -18.41 11.77
CA SER A 25 10.16 -18.79 10.36
C SER A 25 9.68 -20.24 10.19
N LEU A 26 10.01 -21.14 11.12
CA LEU A 26 9.40 -22.48 11.23
C LEU A 26 8.08 -22.47 12.01
N ALA A 27 7.58 -21.35 12.54
CA ALA A 27 6.22 -21.27 13.08
C ALA A 27 5.25 -20.96 11.94
N SER A 28 5.63 -20.06 11.03
CA SER A 28 4.97 -19.87 9.73
C SER A 28 5.13 -21.11 8.83
N VAL A 29 6.27 -21.80 8.88
CA VAL A 29 6.42 -23.11 8.22
C VAL A 29 5.85 -24.28 9.05
N LYS A 30 5.58 -24.20 10.37
CA LYS A 30 4.89 -25.26 11.15
C LYS A 30 3.39 -25.29 10.86
N GLN A 31 2.79 -24.16 10.51
CA GLN A 31 1.46 -24.12 9.89
C GLN A 31 1.45 -24.79 8.50
N LEU A 32 2.61 -24.88 7.83
CA LEU A 32 2.80 -25.65 6.59
C LEU A 32 3.23 -27.11 6.82
N VAL A 33 3.96 -27.42 7.88
CA VAL A 33 4.45 -28.78 8.18
C VAL A 33 3.38 -29.64 8.85
N SER A 34 2.41 -29.06 9.59
CA SER A 34 1.21 -29.81 10.02
C SER A 34 0.23 -30.08 8.87
N LYS A 35 0.37 -29.40 7.72
CA LYS A 35 -0.35 -29.67 6.47
C LYS A 35 0.34 -30.68 5.55
N SER A 36 1.55 -31.15 5.87
CA SER A 36 2.35 -32.03 4.99
C SER A 36 2.15 -33.54 5.19
N ARG A 37 1.24 -33.96 6.10
CA ARG A 37 0.93 -35.38 6.38
C ARG A 37 -0.52 -35.79 6.13
N SER A 38 -1.28 -35.03 5.35
CA SER A 38 -2.69 -35.36 5.04
C SER A 38 -2.87 -35.77 3.57
N PRO A 39 -3.72 -36.77 3.26
CA PRO A 39 -4.03 -37.14 1.88
C PRO A 39 -4.79 -36.03 1.14
N VAL A 40 -4.74 -36.08 -0.21
CA VAL A 40 -5.39 -35.14 -1.14
C VAL A 40 -6.90 -35.05 -0.85
N PRO A 41 -7.49 -33.86 -0.63
CA PRO A 41 -8.94 -33.72 -0.44
C PRO A 41 -9.70 -33.68 -1.76
N GLN A 42 -10.81 -34.41 -1.87
CA GLN A 42 -11.87 -34.13 -2.83
C GLN A 42 -12.82 -33.08 -2.20
N TYR A 43 -12.77 -31.84 -2.71
CA TYR A 43 -13.58 -30.65 -2.37
C TYR A 43 -13.27 -29.88 -1.06
N SER A 44 -13.71 -28.62 -1.06
CA SER A 44 -13.13 -27.43 -0.40
C SER A 44 -13.67 -27.10 1.00
N TYR A 45 -12.73 -26.90 1.93
CA TYR A 45 -12.73 -26.09 3.17
C TYR A 45 -13.93 -26.12 4.13
N LEU A 46 -13.69 -26.54 5.38
CA LEU A 46 -14.32 -26.01 6.62
C LEU A 46 -13.35 -26.21 7.82
N PRO A 47 -13.41 -25.36 8.87
CA PRO A 47 -12.47 -25.35 9.99
C PRO A 47 -12.79 -26.41 11.06
N SER A 48 -11.74 -27.03 11.59
CA SER A 48 -11.77 -27.88 12.78
C SER A 48 -10.85 -27.25 13.81
N ASN A 49 -11.39 -27.00 15.01
CA ASN A 49 -10.66 -27.10 16.27
C ASN A 49 -11.69 -27.36 17.38
N ASP A 50 -11.53 -28.49 18.06
CA ASP A 50 -11.84 -28.64 19.48
C ASP A 50 -10.95 -29.74 20.06
N ASP A 51 -10.29 -29.41 21.18
CA ASP A 51 -10.13 -30.31 22.30
C ASP A 51 -10.46 -29.54 23.59
N GLN A 52 -11.09 -30.26 24.52
CA GLN A 52 -12.06 -29.85 25.56
C GLN A 52 -11.47 -29.21 26.84
N VAL A 53 -12.31 -28.54 27.67
CA VAL A 53 -12.63 -28.91 29.08
C VAL A 53 -14.02 -28.36 29.54
N LYS A 54 -14.66 -29.18 30.40
CA LYS A 54 -16.01 -29.24 31.01
C LYS A 54 -16.52 -28.04 31.86
N MET A 55 -17.86 -27.92 31.94
CA MET A 55 -18.60 -27.67 33.20
C MET A 55 -19.92 -28.46 33.27
N LYS A 56 -20.28 -28.90 34.50
CA LYS A 56 -21.57 -29.48 34.95
C LYS A 56 -22.38 -28.35 35.61
N GLY A 57 -23.70 -28.31 35.69
CA GLY A 57 -24.77 -29.19 35.24
C GLY A 57 -26.13 -28.56 35.62
N PHE A 58 -27.21 -28.94 34.93
CA PHE A 58 -28.57 -28.47 35.23
C PHE A 58 -29.53 -29.68 35.23
N LEU A 59 -29.53 -30.43 36.33
CA LEU A 59 -30.25 -31.71 36.45
C LEU A 59 -31.56 -31.54 37.23
N ALA A 60 -32.62 -31.18 36.53
CA ALA A 60 -34.01 -31.41 36.97
C ALA A 60 -34.98 -31.69 35.81
N ASP A 61 -34.71 -31.15 34.61
CA ASP A 61 -35.57 -31.32 33.43
C ASP A 61 -35.07 -32.36 32.40
N ILE A 62 -33.86 -32.90 32.57
CA ILE A 62 -33.17 -33.80 31.61
C ILE A 62 -33.83 -35.19 31.48
N LYS A 63 -34.67 -35.62 32.42
CA LYS A 63 -35.28 -36.97 32.40
C LYS A 63 -36.26 -37.22 31.23
N LYS A 64 -36.58 -36.19 30.42
CA LYS A 64 -37.46 -36.29 29.24
C LYS A 64 -36.73 -36.03 27.90
N LEU A 65 -35.41 -35.81 27.89
CA LEU A 65 -34.62 -35.47 26.70
C LEU A 65 -33.79 -36.66 26.19
N GLY A 66 -33.65 -36.82 24.87
CA GLY A 66 -32.83 -37.86 24.25
C GLY A 66 -31.34 -37.46 24.10
N PHE A 67 -30.47 -38.42 23.77
CA PHE A 67 -29.01 -38.18 23.59
C PHE A 67 -28.70 -37.07 22.56
N LYS A 68 -29.47 -37.02 21.46
CA LYS A 68 -29.35 -35.98 20.42
C LYS A 68 -29.72 -34.59 20.94
N ASP A 69 -30.69 -34.50 21.85
CA ASP A 69 -31.13 -33.22 22.41
C ASP A 69 -30.09 -32.63 23.37
N VAL A 70 -29.36 -33.48 24.10
CA VAL A 70 -28.23 -33.07 24.97
C VAL A 70 -27.01 -32.63 24.16
N ASP A 71 -26.69 -33.35 23.08
CA ASP A 71 -25.62 -32.98 22.15
C ASP A 71 -25.91 -31.63 21.48
N THR A 72 -27.16 -31.37 21.09
CA THR A 72 -27.61 -30.09 20.54
C THR A 72 -27.36 -28.92 21.50
N LEU A 73 -27.71 -29.09 22.78
CA LEU A 73 -27.46 -28.07 23.80
C LEU A 73 -25.96 -27.80 23.98
N PHE A 74 -25.13 -28.86 23.99
CA PHE A 74 -23.67 -28.70 24.10
C PHE A 74 -23.08 -27.96 22.89
N GLN A 75 -23.56 -28.27 21.69
CA GLN A 75 -23.13 -27.60 20.45
C GLN A 75 -23.57 -26.13 20.40
N LEU A 76 -24.76 -25.82 20.92
CA LEU A 76 -25.24 -24.44 21.07
C LEU A 76 -24.31 -23.64 22.00
N PHE A 77 -24.02 -24.15 23.20
CA PHE A 77 -23.10 -23.51 24.14
C PHE A 77 -21.68 -23.34 23.57
N SER A 78 -21.17 -24.35 22.86
CA SER A 78 -19.88 -24.27 22.19
C SER A 78 -19.86 -23.18 21.10
N SER A 79 -20.94 -23.05 20.33
CA SER A 79 -21.07 -22.03 19.28
C SER A 79 -21.17 -20.61 19.86
N GLU A 80 -21.95 -20.44 20.94
CA GLU A 80 -22.04 -19.17 21.67
C GLU A 80 -20.69 -18.76 22.29
N ALA A 81 -19.95 -19.72 22.85
CA ALA A 81 -18.60 -19.47 23.40
C ALA A 81 -17.58 -19.12 22.31
N LYS A 82 -17.73 -19.66 21.10
CA LYS A 82 -16.87 -19.39 19.94
C LYS A 82 -17.24 -18.11 19.18
N GLY A 83 -18.45 -17.58 19.39
CA GLY A 83 -18.95 -16.40 18.69
C GLY A 83 -19.39 -16.64 17.24
N PHE A 84 -19.41 -17.89 16.77
CA PHE A 84 -19.90 -18.28 15.44
C PHE A 84 -20.50 -19.70 15.46
N GLN A 85 -21.48 -19.95 14.59
CA GLN A 85 -22.17 -21.24 14.45
C GLN A 85 -21.71 -21.96 13.19
N ASN A 86 -21.46 -23.28 13.28
CA ASN A 86 -21.25 -24.14 12.11
C ASN A 86 -22.59 -24.73 11.66
N ASP A 87 -23.11 -24.25 10.54
CA ASP A 87 -24.44 -24.63 10.03
C ASP A 87 -24.51 -26.09 9.55
N ASP A 88 -23.38 -26.70 9.14
CA ASP A 88 -23.31 -28.13 8.75
C ASP A 88 -23.70 -29.09 9.89
N LYS A 89 -23.75 -28.60 11.13
CA LYS A 89 -24.18 -29.36 12.31
C LYS A 89 -25.69 -29.26 12.58
N PHE A 90 -26.44 -28.48 11.80
CA PHE A 90 -27.88 -28.29 11.93
C PHE A 90 -28.30 -27.87 13.36
N ILE A 91 -27.46 -27.08 14.04
CA ILE A 91 -27.66 -26.71 15.47
C ILE A 91 -28.97 -25.96 15.65
N LEU A 92 -29.31 -25.07 14.70
CA LEU A 92 -30.55 -24.32 14.66
C LEU A 92 -31.77 -25.25 14.55
N GLU A 93 -31.78 -26.14 13.56
CA GLU A 93 -32.87 -27.09 13.31
C GLU A 93 -33.04 -28.07 14.46
N ASN A 94 -31.94 -28.54 15.03
CA ASN A 94 -31.94 -29.42 16.19
C ASN A 94 -32.49 -28.72 17.43
N LEU A 95 -32.16 -27.43 17.64
CA LEU A 95 -32.73 -26.62 18.73
C LEU A 95 -34.23 -26.40 18.54
N VAL A 96 -34.67 -26.13 17.30
CA VAL A 96 -36.11 -26.02 16.97
C VAL A 96 -36.82 -27.35 17.23
N GLN A 97 -36.25 -28.48 16.83
CA GLN A 97 -36.79 -29.82 17.13
C GLN A 97 -36.86 -30.09 18.63
N LEU A 98 -35.87 -29.63 19.40
CA LEU A 98 -35.84 -29.73 20.86
C LEU A 98 -36.96 -28.89 21.48
N LEU A 99 -37.06 -27.62 21.13
CA LEU A 99 -38.10 -26.71 21.62
C LEU A 99 -39.52 -27.22 21.28
N ALA A 100 -39.70 -27.84 20.11
CA ALA A 100 -40.98 -28.44 19.70
C ALA A 100 -41.40 -29.66 20.54
N LYS A 101 -40.46 -30.35 21.20
CA LYS A 101 -40.74 -31.54 22.05
C LYS A 101 -41.05 -31.18 23.50
N ILE A 102 -40.62 -30.01 23.99
CA ILE A 102 -40.74 -29.62 25.41
C ILE A 102 -42.09 -28.91 25.64
N PRO A 103 -42.88 -29.28 26.66
CA PRO A 103 -44.13 -28.59 26.99
C PRO A 103 -43.90 -27.09 27.22
N THR A 104 -44.79 -26.24 26.69
CA THR A 104 -44.70 -24.76 26.81
C THR A 104 -44.84 -24.25 28.24
N SER A 105 -45.30 -25.08 29.18
CA SER A 105 -45.32 -24.78 30.62
C SER A 105 -43.97 -25.02 31.34
N SER A 106 -42.95 -25.53 30.64
CA SER A 106 -41.63 -25.79 31.21
C SER A 106 -40.78 -24.53 31.29
N LYS A 107 -40.11 -24.31 32.43
CA LYS A 107 -39.14 -23.23 32.61
C LYS A 107 -37.97 -23.34 31.62
N LEU A 108 -37.45 -24.55 31.38
CA LEU A 108 -36.40 -24.80 30.40
C LEU A 108 -36.83 -24.41 28.97
N SER A 109 -38.09 -24.68 28.60
CA SER A 109 -38.63 -24.26 27.29
C SER A 109 -38.66 -22.74 27.15
N ASN A 110 -39.12 -22.05 28.19
CA ASN A 110 -39.19 -20.58 28.20
C ASN A 110 -37.79 -19.94 28.18
N ASP A 111 -36.84 -20.46 28.96
CA ASP A 111 -35.47 -19.94 29.01
C ASP A 111 -34.74 -20.19 27.68
N LEU A 112 -34.84 -21.40 27.10
CA LEU A 112 -34.26 -21.71 25.79
C LEU A 112 -34.92 -20.94 24.66
N THR A 113 -36.24 -20.76 24.68
CA THR A 113 -36.97 -19.94 23.70
C THR A 113 -36.56 -18.47 23.81
N GLY A 114 -36.44 -17.94 25.03
CA GLY A 114 -35.97 -16.57 25.26
C GLY A 114 -34.54 -16.36 24.77
N SER A 115 -33.63 -17.29 25.07
CA SER A 115 -32.24 -17.26 24.56
C SER A 115 -32.21 -17.37 23.04
N PHE A 116 -33.03 -18.24 22.46
CA PHE A 116 -33.13 -18.44 21.02
C PHE A 116 -33.64 -17.20 20.30
N ILE A 117 -34.70 -16.56 20.81
CA ILE A 117 -35.23 -15.30 20.29
C ILE A 117 -34.16 -14.20 20.40
N ASN A 118 -33.48 -14.07 21.53
CA ASN A 118 -32.41 -13.08 21.71
C ASN A 118 -31.24 -13.32 20.75
N SER A 119 -30.86 -14.57 20.52
CA SER A 119 -29.80 -14.93 19.57
C SER A 119 -30.21 -14.56 18.13
N LEU A 120 -31.43 -14.91 17.71
CA LEU A 120 -31.96 -14.54 16.39
C LEU A 120 -32.10 -13.02 16.22
N TYR A 121 -32.56 -12.31 17.26
CA TYR A 121 -32.65 -10.85 17.26
C TYR A 121 -31.25 -10.22 17.14
N ASN A 122 -30.29 -10.65 17.95
CA ASN A 122 -28.93 -10.09 17.93
C ASN A 122 -28.05 -10.56 16.75
N ALA A 123 -28.52 -11.53 15.95
CA ALA A 123 -27.89 -11.96 14.71
C ALA A 123 -27.99 -10.88 13.61
N LEU A 124 -28.98 -10.00 13.70
CA LEU A 124 -29.12 -8.84 12.83
C LEU A 124 -28.79 -7.55 13.59
N PRO A 125 -28.16 -6.56 12.94
CA PRO A 125 -27.97 -5.25 13.55
C PRO A 125 -29.33 -4.56 13.71
N HIS A 126 -29.65 -4.17 14.95
CA HIS A 126 -30.85 -3.41 15.27
C HIS A 126 -30.50 -2.08 15.92
N PRO A 127 -30.87 -0.94 15.31
CA PRO A 127 -31.33 -0.75 13.92
C PRO A 127 -30.24 -1.07 12.86
N PRO A 128 -30.60 -1.12 11.56
CA PRO A 128 -29.63 -1.29 10.47
C PRO A 128 -28.46 -0.31 10.56
N ILE A 129 -27.29 -0.72 10.07
CA ILE A 129 -26.03 0.05 10.15
C ILE A 129 -25.63 0.72 8.82
N SER A 130 -26.28 0.37 7.72
CA SER A 130 -26.05 0.94 6.39
C SER A 130 -27.35 1.04 5.59
N SER A 131 -27.33 1.79 4.48
CA SER A 131 -28.52 2.06 3.65
C SER A 131 -28.19 2.16 2.17
N PHE A 132 -29.09 1.67 1.31
CA PHE A 132 -29.00 1.82 -0.15
C PHE A 132 -29.52 3.17 -0.67
N GLY A 133 -29.98 4.07 0.21
CA GLY A 133 -30.41 5.42 -0.19
C GLY A 133 -29.28 6.20 -0.86
N SER A 134 -29.56 6.85 -1.99
CA SER A 134 -28.54 7.57 -2.78
C SER A 134 -27.85 8.68 -1.99
N GLN A 135 -28.57 9.32 -1.05
CA GLN A 135 -28.03 10.32 -0.13
C GLN A 135 -27.00 9.77 0.86
N TYR A 136 -26.95 8.45 1.05
CA TYR A 136 -26.02 7.79 1.95
C TYR A 136 -24.80 7.19 1.22
N LYS A 137 -24.80 7.17 -0.11
CA LYS A 137 -23.72 6.53 -0.90
C LYS A 137 -22.35 7.18 -0.70
N TYR A 138 -22.33 8.50 -0.49
CA TYR A 138 -21.10 9.31 -0.42
C TYR A 138 -21.14 10.26 0.78
N ARG A 139 -19.97 10.82 1.13
CA ARG A 139 -19.87 11.91 2.10
C ARG A 139 -20.55 13.16 1.52
N SER A 140 -21.56 13.69 2.20
CA SER A 140 -22.12 15.02 1.87
C SER A 140 -21.03 16.10 1.95
N ALA A 141 -21.20 17.21 1.24
CA ALA A 141 -20.23 18.31 1.25
C ALA A 141 -20.13 18.98 2.63
N ASP A 142 -21.20 18.97 3.42
CA ASP A 142 -21.30 19.54 4.77
C ASP A 142 -21.21 18.50 5.90
N GLY A 143 -20.87 17.26 5.59
CA GLY A 143 -20.78 16.17 6.57
C GLY A 143 -22.13 15.58 7.03
N SER A 144 -23.27 16.10 6.55
CA SER A 144 -24.59 15.51 6.85
C SER A 144 -24.71 14.06 6.33
N ASN A 145 -25.73 13.35 6.80
CA ASN A 145 -26.04 11.96 6.44
C ASN A 145 -24.94 10.95 6.81
N ASN A 146 -23.91 11.32 7.60
CA ASN A 146 -22.95 10.35 8.12
C ASN A 146 -23.66 9.40 9.11
N ASN A 147 -24.37 9.93 10.09
CA ASN A 147 -25.30 9.11 10.87
C ASN A 147 -26.63 8.97 10.11
N ILE A 148 -27.04 7.73 9.82
CA ILE A 148 -28.27 7.45 9.04
C ILE A 148 -29.57 7.68 9.83
N ARG A 149 -29.50 7.80 11.16
CA ARG A 149 -30.64 8.02 12.07
C ARG A 149 -30.78 9.48 12.45
N ASP A 150 -29.66 10.16 12.63
CA ASP A 150 -29.59 11.61 12.79
C ASP A 150 -28.73 12.23 11.69
N PRO A 151 -29.32 12.51 10.51
CA PRO A 151 -28.59 13.08 9.38
C PRO A 151 -27.91 14.43 9.65
N ASN A 152 -28.26 15.14 10.72
CA ASN A 152 -27.67 16.43 11.06
C ASN A 152 -26.51 16.32 12.08
N LEU A 153 -26.32 15.14 12.69
CA LEU A 153 -25.23 14.93 13.63
C LEU A 153 -23.88 15.17 12.94
N GLY A 154 -23.05 16.02 13.55
CA GLY A 154 -21.71 16.33 13.04
C GLY A 154 -21.66 17.18 11.77
N LYS A 155 -22.80 17.68 11.29
CA LYS A 155 -22.87 18.53 10.10
C LYS A 155 -22.19 19.89 10.35
N ALA A 156 -21.58 20.47 9.31
CA ALA A 156 -21.08 21.84 9.32
C ALA A 156 -22.19 22.88 9.63
N ASN A 157 -21.79 24.02 10.18
CA ASN A 157 -22.68 25.07 10.69
C ASN A 157 -23.62 24.59 11.81
N SER A 158 -23.09 23.76 12.71
CA SER A 158 -23.79 23.27 13.90
C SER A 158 -23.10 23.74 15.19
N PRO A 159 -23.82 23.82 16.32
CA PRO A 159 -23.21 24.15 17.60
C PRO A 159 -22.15 23.14 18.02
N TYR A 160 -21.11 23.60 18.72
CA TYR A 160 -20.19 22.72 19.43
C TYR A 160 -20.92 21.92 20.51
N ALA A 161 -20.52 20.66 20.69
CA ALA A 161 -20.91 19.90 21.87
C ALA A 161 -20.20 20.44 23.13
N ARG A 162 -20.66 20.01 24.30
CA ARG A 162 -19.99 20.21 25.59
C ARG A 162 -19.75 18.84 26.23
N SER A 163 -18.52 18.59 26.66
CA SER A 163 -18.13 17.31 27.24
C SER A 163 -18.14 17.33 28.76
N ALA A 164 -17.55 18.37 29.38
CA ALA A 164 -17.40 18.48 30.83
C ALA A 164 -18.41 19.46 31.43
N LYS A 165 -18.89 19.15 32.64
CA LYS A 165 -19.85 20.01 33.35
C LYS A 165 -19.11 21.04 34.22
N PRO A 166 -19.26 22.35 33.98
CA PRO A 166 -18.73 23.38 34.87
C PRO A 166 -19.62 23.50 36.11
N MET A 167 -19.06 23.21 37.28
CA MET A 167 -19.71 23.18 38.59
C MET A 167 -19.00 24.06 39.62
N ILE A 168 -17.69 24.31 39.46
CA ILE A 168 -16.90 25.14 40.35
C ILE A 168 -17.30 26.61 40.21
N LEU A 169 -17.55 27.25 41.36
CA LEU A 169 -17.81 28.69 41.42
C LEU A 169 -16.48 29.43 41.22
N GLN A 170 -16.34 30.11 40.10
CA GLN A 170 -15.15 30.91 39.79
C GLN A 170 -15.27 32.35 40.31
N ASN A 171 -14.12 32.99 40.52
CA ASN A 171 -14.04 34.42 40.79
C ASN A 171 -14.63 35.22 39.62
N ILE A 172 -15.43 36.26 39.90
CA ILE A 172 -16.03 37.11 38.88
C ILE A 172 -14.96 37.88 38.10
N ALA A 173 -13.86 38.27 38.76
CA ALA A 173 -12.72 38.92 38.14
C ALA A 173 -11.64 37.88 37.77
N LEU A 174 -11.70 37.37 36.53
CA LEU A 174 -10.64 36.52 35.97
C LEU A 174 -9.42 37.37 35.59
N PRO A 175 -8.19 36.80 35.60
CA PRO A 175 -6.99 37.54 35.22
C PRO A 175 -7.05 38.06 33.77
N ASP A 176 -6.34 39.15 33.49
CA ASP A 176 -6.25 39.68 32.13
C ASP A 176 -5.58 38.65 31.20
N PRO A 177 -6.17 38.34 30.02
CA PRO A 177 -5.60 37.38 29.09
C PRO A 177 -4.18 37.70 28.62
N GLY A 178 -3.83 38.98 28.48
CA GLY A 178 -2.50 39.42 28.12
C GLY A 178 -1.49 39.11 29.22
N ILE A 179 -1.86 39.38 30.48
CA ILE A 179 -1.03 39.01 31.64
C ILE A 179 -0.86 37.48 31.73
N ILE A 180 -1.91 36.70 31.47
CA ILE A 180 -1.81 35.23 31.42
C ILE A 180 -0.78 34.80 30.37
N PHE A 181 -0.85 35.34 29.15
CA PHE A 181 0.10 35.02 28.09
C PHE A 181 1.54 35.37 28.48
N ASP A 182 1.76 36.62 28.92
CA ASP A 182 3.08 37.13 29.28
C ASP A 182 3.68 36.40 30.49
N SER A 183 2.83 35.84 31.35
CA SER A 183 3.26 35.10 32.54
C SER A 183 3.53 33.62 32.25
N LEU A 184 2.63 32.92 31.55
CA LEU A 184 2.63 31.46 31.48
C LEU A 184 2.95 30.88 30.10
N MET A 185 2.75 31.63 29.02
CA MET A 185 2.74 31.08 27.66
C MET A 185 3.95 31.51 26.83
N VAL A 186 4.36 32.77 26.93
CA VAL A 186 5.35 33.38 26.03
C VAL A 186 6.71 32.68 26.06
N ARG A 187 7.24 32.35 24.89
CA ARG A 187 8.59 31.85 24.68
C ARG A 187 9.59 32.97 24.88
N GLY A 188 10.61 32.72 25.71
CA GLY A 188 11.77 33.62 25.84
C GLY A 188 12.70 33.56 24.63
N ASP A 189 13.91 34.10 24.77
CA ASP A 189 14.88 34.18 23.66
C ASP A 189 15.53 32.83 23.30
N THR A 190 15.28 31.78 24.08
CA THR A 190 15.84 30.43 23.85
C THR A 190 14.77 29.51 23.27
N PHE A 191 15.02 29.01 22.06
CA PHE A 191 14.21 27.97 21.45
C PHE A 191 14.54 26.61 22.05
N GLU A 192 13.52 25.91 22.55
CA GLU A 192 13.64 24.53 22.99
C GLU A 192 13.10 23.58 21.92
N PRO A 193 13.98 22.82 21.23
CA PRO A 193 13.55 21.88 20.21
C PRO A 193 12.78 20.73 20.85
N HIS A 194 11.84 20.15 20.09
CA HIS A 194 11.08 18.99 20.50
C HIS A 194 12.02 17.86 20.96
N PRO A 195 11.80 17.25 22.15
CA PRO A 195 12.76 16.29 22.74
C PRO A 195 12.99 15.07 21.84
N ASN A 196 11.95 14.59 21.17
CA ASN A 196 12.04 13.50 20.19
C ASN A 196 12.37 13.94 18.75
N LYS A 197 12.84 15.18 18.55
CA LYS A 197 13.19 15.76 17.24
C LYS A 197 12.09 15.56 16.18
N ILE A 198 10.84 15.74 16.60
CA ILE A 198 9.68 15.71 15.72
C ILE A 198 9.80 16.88 14.73
N SER A 199 9.51 16.57 13.47
CA SER A 199 9.54 17.52 12.36
C SER A 199 8.27 18.36 12.32
N SER A 200 8.37 19.59 11.79
CA SER A 200 7.23 20.49 11.56
C SER A 200 6.13 19.83 10.72
N MET A 201 6.46 18.84 9.87
CA MET A 201 5.48 18.07 9.10
C MET A 201 4.41 17.39 9.95
N LEU A 202 4.74 16.92 11.17
CA LEU A 202 3.74 16.35 12.07
C LEU A 202 2.70 17.40 12.46
N PHE A 203 3.18 18.61 12.78
CA PHE A 203 2.33 19.72 13.17
C PHE A 203 1.56 20.32 11.99
N TYR A 204 2.06 20.19 10.76
CA TYR A 204 1.29 20.55 9.56
C TYR A 204 0.11 19.62 9.32
N LEU A 205 0.28 18.31 9.53
CA LEU A 205 -0.85 17.39 9.52
C LEU A 205 -1.81 17.70 10.68
N ALA A 206 -1.29 18.03 11.86
CA ALA A 206 -2.12 18.48 12.98
C ALA A 206 -2.94 19.73 12.61
N THR A 207 -2.35 20.74 11.97
CA THR A 207 -3.06 21.92 11.45
C THR A 207 -4.18 21.52 10.50
N ILE A 208 -3.94 20.57 9.58
CA ILE A 208 -4.98 20.09 8.66
C ILE A 208 -6.11 19.41 9.44
N ILE A 209 -5.81 18.49 10.37
CA ILE A 209 -6.80 17.82 11.22
C ILE A 209 -7.63 18.85 12.01
N ILE A 210 -6.96 19.85 12.58
CA ILE A 210 -7.61 20.92 13.34
C ILE A 210 -8.57 21.69 12.46
N HIS A 211 -8.15 22.11 11.27
CA HIS A 211 -9.00 22.85 10.35
C HIS A 211 -10.08 22.00 9.68
N ASP A 212 -9.95 20.68 9.72
CA ASP A 212 -10.97 19.73 9.29
C ASP A 212 -12.12 19.65 10.31
N LEU A 213 -11.78 19.66 11.60
CA LEU A 213 -12.72 19.46 12.70
C LEU A 213 -13.23 20.75 13.34
N PHE A 214 -12.43 21.83 13.28
CA PHE A 214 -12.68 23.05 14.02
C PHE A 214 -12.58 24.28 13.13
N LEU A 215 -13.71 24.95 12.93
CA LEU A 215 -13.77 26.25 12.28
C LEU A 215 -14.83 27.12 12.96
N THR A 216 -14.46 27.78 14.06
CA THR A 216 -15.41 28.59 14.84
C THR A 216 -15.86 29.82 14.05
N SER A 217 -17.18 30.09 14.04
CA SER A 217 -17.74 31.31 13.46
C SER A 217 -17.23 32.56 14.20
N HIS A 218 -16.99 33.65 13.48
CA HIS A 218 -16.59 34.92 14.09
C HIS A 218 -17.78 35.70 14.68
N ASP A 219 -19.00 35.42 14.22
CA ASP A 219 -20.23 36.09 14.67
C ASP A 219 -20.85 35.40 15.89
N ASP A 220 -20.75 34.07 15.94
CA ASP A 220 -21.26 33.24 17.03
C ASP A 220 -20.25 32.13 17.36
N TYR A 221 -19.51 32.30 18.46
CA TYR A 221 -18.50 31.34 18.88
C TYR A 221 -19.06 29.95 19.19
N THR A 222 -20.37 29.80 19.40
CA THR A 222 -20.97 28.49 19.67
C THR A 222 -21.03 27.62 18.42
N ILE A 223 -20.89 28.17 17.21
CA ILE A 223 -21.04 27.45 15.94
C ILE A 223 -19.70 27.01 15.36
N SER A 224 -19.59 25.74 14.98
CA SER A 224 -18.55 25.23 14.07
C SER A 224 -19.05 25.31 12.63
N MET A 225 -18.32 26.00 11.77
CA MET A 225 -18.61 26.15 10.33
C MET A 225 -18.09 24.96 9.50
N THR A 226 -17.39 24.01 10.11
CA THR A 226 -16.92 22.76 9.46
C THR A 226 -17.61 21.54 10.08
N SER A 227 -17.54 20.41 9.38
CA SER A 227 -18.10 19.14 9.86
C SER A 227 -17.29 18.60 11.05
N SER A 228 -17.89 17.70 11.83
CA SER A 228 -17.23 17.01 12.95
C SER A 228 -16.53 15.72 12.52
N TYR A 229 -16.24 15.56 11.22
CA TYR A 229 -15.69 14.36 10.63
C TYR A 229 -14.31 14.64 10.04
N LEU A 230 -13.43 13.63 10.07
CA LEU A 230 -12.16 13.68 9.36
C LEU A 230 -12.40 13.47 7.86
N ASP A 231 -13.05 14.42 7.17
CA ASP A 231 -13.47 14.32 5.77
C ASP A 231 -12.61 15.12 4.77
N LEU A 232 -11.49 15.66 5.27
CA LEU A 232 -10.50 16.46 4.55
C LEU A 232 -11.14 17.72 3.93
N SER A 233 -12.08 18.34 4.64
CA SER A 233 -12.72 19.61 4.28
C SER A 233 -11.76 20.76 3.99
N PRO A 234 -10.52 20.85 4.54
CA PRO A 234 -9.59 21.90 4.11
C PRO A 234 -9.22 21.78 2.63
N LEU A 235 -9.25 20.57 2.06
CA LEU A 235 -9.09 20.34 0.62
C LEU A 235 -10.43 20.51 -0.12
N TYR A 236 -11.49 19.84 0.33
CA TYR A 236 -12.73 19.68 -0.43
C TYR A 236 -13.79 20.76 -0.20
N GLY A 237 -13.69 21.54 0.87
CA GLY A 237 -14.70 22.50 1.31
C GLY A 237 -15.69 21.94 2.34
N THR A 238 -16.36 22.86 3.03
CA THR A 238 -17.30 22.58 4.14
C THR A 238 -18.77 22.59 3.71
N ASN A 239 -19.04 22.88 2.44
CA ASN A 239 -20.38 22.97 1.86
C ASN A 239 -20.33 22.75 0.34
N GLN A 240 -21.50 22.63 -0.30
CA GLN A 240 -21.58 22.32 -1.73
C GLN A 240 -20.95 23.41 -2.61
N GLY A 241 -21.10 24.69 -2.25
CA GLY A 241 -20.57 25.80 -3.04
C GLY A 241 -19.04 25.80 -3.06
N GLU A 242 -18.40 25.58 -1.92
CA GLU A 242 -16.95 25.43 -1.83
C GLU A 242 -16.44 24.20 -2.58
N GLN A 243 -17.15 23.07 -2.45
CA GLN A 243 -16.82 21.85 -3.18
C GLN A 243 -16.92 22.04 -4.69
N ASP A 244 -17.96 22.71 -5.16
CA ASP A 244 -18.15 23.04 -6.58
C ASP A 244 -17.05 24.00 -7.06
N ALA A 245 -16.64 24.97 -6.25
CA ALA A 245 -15.53 25.89 -6.58
C ALA A 245 -14.19 25.16 -6.74
N MET A 246 -13.98 24.04 -6.05
CA MET A 246 -12.78 23.21 -6.14
C MET A 246 -12.77 22.28 -7.35
N ARG A 247 -13.93 21.92 -7.89
CA ARG A 247 -14.06 20.94 -8.98
C ARG A 247 -13.78 21.54 -10.35
N THR A 248 -13.28 20.69 -11.27
CA THR A 248 -13.23 21.02 -12.69
C THR A 248 -14.51 20.63 -13.44
N PHE A 249 -15.39 19.87 -12.79
CA PHE A 249 -16.56 19.21 -13.40
C PHE A 249 -16.20 18.39 -14.65
N LYS A 250 -15.00 17.83 -14.65
CA LYS A 250 -14.48 17.00 -15.74
C LYS A 250 -13.69 15.82 -15.19
N ASP A 251 -14.13 14.61 -15.54
CA ASP A 251 -13.49 13.34 -15.19
C ASP A 251 -13.27 13.18 -13.65
N GLY A 252 -14.13 13.79 -12.84
CA GLY A 252 -14.12 13.75 -11.38
C GLY A 252 -13.02 14.59 -10.72
N LYS A 253 -12.30 15.43 -11.45
CA LYS A 253 -11.07 16.09 -10.98
C LYS A 253 -11.28 17.34 -10.14
N LEU A 254 -10.31 17.60 -9.28
CA LEU A 254 -10.08 18.88 -8.62
C LEU A 254 -9.23 19.80 -9.50
N LYS A 255 -9.41 21.10 -9.34
CA LYS A 255 -8.51 22.11 -9.91
C LYS A 255 -7.08 21.87 -9.40
N PRO A 256 -6.06 21.89 -10.28
CA PRO A 256 -4.70 21.48 -9.93
C PRO A 256 -4.07 22.37 -8.86
N ASP A 257 -3.40 21.76 -7.90
CA ASP A 257 -2.60 22.44 -6.85
C ASP A 257 -3.39 23.55 -6.14
N CYS A 258 -4.61 23.19 -5.73
CA CYS A 258 -5.56 24.06 -5.02
C CYS A 258 -6.09 23.34 -3.77
N PHE A 259 -6.57 24.12 -2.80
CA PHE A 259 -7.32 23.65 -1.64
C PHE A 259 -8.41 24.67 -1.27
N SER A 260 -9.49 24.20 -0.62
CA SER A 260 -10.66 25.04 -0.34
C SER A 260 -10.38 26.09 0.74
N ALA A 261 -9.75 25.70 1.85
CA ALA A 261 -9.62 26.54 3.03
C ALA A 261 -8.71 27.75 2.82
N LYS A 262 -9.30 28.95 2.72
CA LYS A 262 -8.55 30.23 2.57
C LYS A 262 -7.60 30.48 3.73
N ARG A 263 -7.99 30.14 4.96
CA ARG A 263 -7.19 30.38 6.17
C ARG A 263 -5.82 29.69 6.14
N ILE A 264 -5.68 28.57 5.41
CA ILE A 264 -4.39 27.86 5.25
C ILE A 264 -3.34 28.72 4.52
N LEU A 265 -3.75 29.72 3.73
CA LEU A 265 -2.83 30.68 3.11
C LEU A 265 -2.13 31.61 4.12
N GLY A 266 -2.63 31.69 5.35
CA GLY A 266 -2.01 32.41 6.46
C GLY A 266 -1.11 31.54 7.36
N PHE A 267 -0.88 30.28 7.00
CA PHE A 267 0.01 29.36 7.71
C PHE A 267 1.32 29.13 6.93
N PRO A 268 2.39 28.62 7.58
CA PRO A 268 3.61 28.24 6.90
C PRO A 268 3.33 27.41 5.64
N PRO A 269 3.99 27.70 4.50
CA PRO A 269 3.64 27.11 3.20
C PRO A 269 3.63 25.58 3.15
N GLY A 270 4.38 24.91 4.03
CA GLY A 270 4.37 23.45 4.12
C GLY A 270 3.00 22.85 4.42
N VAL A 271 2.12 23.57 5.15
CA VAL A 271 0.72 23.13 5.39
C VAL A 271 -0.06 23.05 4.07
N GLY A 272 0.01 24.09 3.25
CA GLY A 272 -0.64 24.11 1.95
C GLY A 272 0.01 23.15 0.94
N ALA A 273 1.34 22.97 0.99
CA ALA A 273 2.04 21.97 0.17
C ALA A 273 1.58 20.54 0.50
N PHE A 274 1.27 20.26 1.77
CA PHE A 274 0.68 19.00 2.19
C PHE A 274 -0.73 18.79 1.60
N LEU A 275 -1.60 19.80 1.62
CA LEU A 275 -2.91 19.73 0.96
C LEU A 275 -2.80 19.57 -0.56
N ILE A 276 -1.79 20.18 -1.19
CA ILE A 276 -1.48 19.98 -2.61
C ILE A 276 -1.14 18.51 -2.90
N MET A 277 -0.44 17.80 -2.00
CA MET A 277 -0.23 16.35 -2.18
C MET A 277 -1.54 15.58 -2.25
N PHE A 278 -2.49 15.87 -1.35
CA PHE A 278 -3.81 15.22 -1.39
C PHE A 278 -4.63 15.61 -2.62
N ASN A 279 -4.53 16.85 -3.11
CA ASN A 279 -5.12 17.28 -4.38
C ASN A 279 -4.59 16.44 -5.55
N ARG A 280 -3.27 16.32 -5.67
CA ARG A 280 -2.60 15.52 -6.70
C ARG A 280 -2.97 14.04 -6.59
N PHE A 281 -3.01 13.50 -5.36
CA PHE A 281 -3.43 12.13 -5.11
C PHE A 281 -4.88 11.88 -5.54
N HIS A 282 -5.81 12.77 -5.22
CA HIS A 282 -7.20 12.67 -5.69
C HIS A 282 -7.27 12.61 -7.22
N ASN A 283 -6.57 13.53 -7.90
CA ASN A 283 -6.54 13.60 -9.36
C ASN A 283 -5.90 12.35 -10.00
N TYR A 284 -4.88 11.77 -9.35
CA TYR A 284 -4.34 10.47 -9.71
C TYR A 284 -5.39 9.36 -9.56
N VAL A 285 -6.05 9.28 -8.41
CA VAL A 285 -7.08 8.27 -8.11
C VAL A 285 -8.22 8.30 -9.11
N VAL A 286 -8.86 9.45 -9.37
CA VAL A 286 -9.99 9.50 -10.32
C VAL A 286 -9.57 9.16 -11.75
N THR A 287 -8.31 9.46 -12.11
CA THR A 287 -7.73 9.03 -13.39
C THR A 287 -7.60 7.50 -13.45
N GLN A 288 -7.16 6.86 -12.36
CA GLN A 288 -7.09 5.39 -12.29
C GLN A 288 -8.49 4.75 -12.28
N LEU A 289 -9.44 5.29 -11.52
CA LEU A 289 -10.82 4.79 -11.46
C LEU A 289 -11.52 4.85 -12.82
N ALA A 290 -11.35 5.95 -13.55
CA ALA A 290 -11.89 6.10 -14.90
C ALA A 290 -11.27 5.11 -15.89
N MET A 291 -9.97 4.84 -15.75
CA MET A 291 -9.23 3.92 -16.61
C MET A 291 -9.56 2.45 -16.31
N ILE A 292 -9.71 2.09 -15.04
CA ILE A 292 -10.10 0.76 -14.59
C ILE A 292 -11.56 0.48 -14.96
N ASN A 293 -12.46 1.43 -14.70
CA ASN A 293 -13.89 1.29 -14.92
C ASN A 293 -14.46 -0.02 -14.35
N GLU A 294 -14.19 -0.29 -13.08
CA GLU A 294 -14.54 -1.56 -12.42
C GLU A 294 -16.03 -1.88 -12.62
N ASN A 295 -16.32 -3.02 -13.24
CA ASN A 295 -17.68 -3.49 -13.53
C ASN A 295 -18.55 -2.47 -14.29
N GLY A 296 -17.94 -1.58 -15.09
CA GLY A 296 -18.67 -0.56 -15.82
C GLY A 296 -19.18 0.62 -14.98
N ARG A 297 -18.81 0.71 -13.69
CA ARG A 297 -19.27 1.75 -12.74
C ARG A 297 -18.99 3.18 -13.21
N PHE A 298 -17.94 3.39 -13.99
CA PHE A 298 -17.48 4.67 -14.53
C PHE A 298 -17.41 4.65 -16.06
N THR A 299 -18.40 4.02 -16.71
CA THR A 299 -18.44 4.00 -18.17
C THR A 299 -18.60 5.43 -18.69
N LYS A 300 -17.57 5.91 -19.40
CA LYS A 300 -17.55 7.28 -19.93
C LYS A 300 -18.70 7.45 -20.94
N PRO A 301 -19.58 8.45 -20.75
CA PRO A 301 -20.63 8.73 -21.72
C PRO A 301 -20.05 9.03 -23.10
N ARG A 302 -20.78 8.64 -24.16
CA ARG A 302 -20.38 8.90 -25.55
C ARG A 302 -20.40 10.40 -25.86
N GLU A 303 -19.69 10.80 -26.89
CA GLU A 303 -19.75 12.17 -27.40
C GLU A 303 -21.20 12.52 -27.80
N GLY A 304 -21.66 13.72 -27.42
CA GLY A 304 -23.06 14.14 -27.60
C GLY A 304 -24.06 13.59 -26.57
N ALA A 305 -23.62 12.86 -25.54
CA ALA A 305 -24.48 12.41 -24.45
C ALA A 305 -25.14 13.59 -23.69
N GLU A 306 -26.30 13.32 -23.10
CA GLU A 306 -27.02 14.30 -22.28
C GLU A 306 -26.15 14.79 -21.10
N LYS A 307 -26.27 16.08 -20.77
CA LYS A 307 -25.56 16.70 -19.65
C LYS A 307 -25.70 15.89 -18.35
N ARG A 308 -26.89 15.36 -18.05
CA ARG A 308 -27.14 14.54 -16.85
C ARG A 308 -26.23 13.31 -16.77
N ALA A 309 -25.93 12.67 -17.89
CA ALA A 309 -25.05 11.50 -17.92
C ALA A 309 -23.59 11.89 -17.66
N LEU A 310 -23.14 13.02 -18.23
CA LEU A 310 -21.81 13.59 -17.99
C LEU A 310 -21.65 14.03 -16.53
N ASP A 311 -22.64 14.74 -15.99
CA ASP A 311 -22.65 15.20 -14.59
C ASP A 311 -22.62 14.01 -13.62
N LYS A 312 -23.37 12.94 -13.91
CA LYS A 312 -23.34 11.71 -13.11
C LYS A 312 -21.98 11.02 -13.17
N TYR A 313 -21.39 10.90 -14.35
CA TYR A 313 -20.07 10.30 -14.54
C TYR A 313 -18.99 11.06 -13.76
N ASP A 314 -18.97 12.38 -13.88
CA ASP A 314 -18.05 13.25 -13.13
C ASP A 314 -18.27 13.13 -11.62
N ASN A 315 -19.52 13.21 -11.16
CA ASN A 315 -19.84 13.14 -9.74
C ASN A 315 -19.52 11.78 -9.11
N ASP A 316 -19.80 10.66 -9.80
CA ASP A 316 -19.47 9.34 -9.28
C ASP A 316 -17.95 9.14 -9.17
N LEU A 317 -17.16 9.63 -10.14
CA LEU A 317 -15.71 9.63 -10.06
C LEU A 317 -15.21 10.51 -8.92
N PHE A 318 -15.66 11.76 -8.85
CA PHE A 318 -15.28 12.72 -7.81
C PHE A 318 -15.56 12.17 -6.40
N GLN A 319 -16.78 11.69 -6.16
CA GLN A 319 -17.16 11.22 -4.83
C GLN A 319 -16.45 9.91 -4.45
N THR A 320 -16.23 8.99 -5.40
CA THR A 320 -15.46 7.78 -5.12
C THR A 320 -13.99 8.13 -4.87
N GLY A 321 -13.41 9.06 -5.64
CA GLY A 321 -12.06 9.57 -5.43
C GLY A 321 -11.89 10.28 -4.08
N ARG A 322 -12.92 11.02 -3.63
CA ARG A 322 -12.97 11.61 -2.28
C ARG A 322 -12.92 10.53 -1.21
N LEU A 323 -13.74 9.48 -1.29
CA LEU A 323 -13.72 8.36 -0.33
C LEU A 323 -12.36 7.68 -0.25
N VAL A 324 -11.73 7.40 -1.40
CA VAL A 324 -10.40 6.77 -1.45
C VAL A 324 -9.33 7.70 -0.86
N THR A 325 -9.34 8.99 -1.19
CA THR A 325 -8.40 9.98 -0.65
C THR A 325 -8.54 10.14 0.86
N CYS A 326 -9.77 10.21 1.37
CA CYS A 326 -10.06 10.18 2.81
C CYS A 326 -9.58 8.86 3.45
N GLY A 327 -9.69 7.73 2.74
CA GLY A 327 -9.14 6.45 3.16
C GLY A 327 -7.61 6.47 3.35
N LEU A 328 -6.87 7.13 2.45
CA LEU A 328 -5.43 7.34 2.64
C LEU A 328 -5.15 8.31 3.81
N TYR A 329 -5.92 9.39 3.90
CA TYR A 329 -5.80 10.38 4.98
C TYR A 329 -5.96 9.73 6.37
N VAL A 330 -7.01 8.94 6.59
CA VAL A 330 -7.19 8.27 7.89
C VAL A 330 -6.12 7.21 8.15
N ASN A 331 -5.64 6.51 7.11
CA ASN A 331 -4.55 5.55 7.28
C ASN A 331 -3.23 6.26 7.64
N ILE A 332 -2.96 7.44 7.07
CA ILE A 332 -1.84 8.29 7.50
C ILE A 332 -2.00 8.73 8.97
N VAL A 333 -3.21 9.12 9.39
CA VAL A 333 -3.49 9.50 10.77
C VAL A 333 -3.20 8.33 11.72
N LEU A 334 -3.68 7.13 11.41
CA LEU A 334 -3.55 5.97 12.29
C LEU A 334 -2.17 5.32 12.25
N LYS A 335 -1.58 5.20 11.05
CA LYS A 335 -0.38 4.40 10.79
C LYS A 335 0.90 5.20 10.65
N ASP A 336 0.86 6.53 10.65
CA ASP A 336 2.07 7.35 10.65
C ASP A 336 2.03 8.34 11.83
N TYR A 337 0.93 9.10 11.94
CA TYR A 337 0.79 10.19 12.90
C TYR A 337 0.62 9.68 14.34
N VAL A 338 -0.39 8.84 14.61
CA VAL A 338 -0.62 8.25 15.94
C VAL A 338 0.57 7.37 16.36
N ARG A 339 1.17 6.62 15.43
CA ARG A 339 2.40 5.86 15.70
C ARG A 339 3.53 6.77 16.18
N THR A 340 3.72 7.94 15.56
CA THR A 340 4.73 8.91 16.00
C THR A 340 4.37 9.55 17.34
N ILE A 341 3.09 9.89 17.57
CA ILE A 341 2.60 10.43 18.85
C ILE A 341 2.86 9.46 20.01
N LEU A 342 2.69 8.16 19.77
CA LEU A 342 2.92 7.09 20.74
C LEU A 342 4.37 6.57 20.74
N SER A 343 5.27 7.17 19.97
CA SER A 343 6.68 6.74 19.87
C SER A 343 6.87 5.29 19.40
N LEU A 344 5.90 4.75 18.65
CA LEU A 344 5.95 3.39 18.11
C LEU A 344 6.92 3.26 16.95
N ASN A 345 7.21 4.34 16.23
CA ASN A 345 8.22 4.38 15.18
C ASN A 345 9.65 4.16 15.70
N ARG A 346 9.85 4.16 17.03
CA ARG A 346 11.15 3.96 17.70
C ARG A 346 11.38 2.55 18.22
N VAL A 347 10.42 1.66 18.04
CA VAL A 347 10.47 0.28 18.52
C VAL A 347 9.97 -0.69 17.45
N GLY A 348 10.55 -1.89 17.36
CA GLY A 348 10.17 -2.90 16.37
C GLY A 348 8.85 -3.60 16.73
N THR A 349 7.72 -2.88 16.66
CA THR A 349 6.38 -3.42 16.95
C THR A 349 5.42 -3.20 15.79
N GLN A 350 4.61 -4.22 15.49
CA GLN A 350 3.51 -4.11 14.54
C GLN A 350 2.19 -3.70 15.21
N TRP A 351 2.16 -3.61 16.56
CA TRP A 351 0.97 -3.13 17.26
C TRP A 351 0.75 -1.65 16.96
N ASP A 352 -0.52 -1.26 16.78
CA ASP A 352 -0.98 0.11 16.69
C ASP A 352 -2.34 0.29 17.37
N LEU A 353 -2.69 1.56 17.62
CA LEU A 353 -4.01 1.95 18.07
C LEU A 353 -4.89 2.22 16.85
N ASP A 354 -5.54 1.17 16.33
CA ASP A 354 -6.51 1.27 15.22
C ASP A 354 -7.94 1.10 15.75
N PRO A 355 -8.76 2.17 15.80
CA PRO A 355 -10.14 2.11 16.29
C PRO A 355 -11.10 1.28 15.43
N ARG A 356 -10.64 0.72 14.29
CA ARG A 356 -11.45 -0.08 13.36
C ARG A 356 -11.34 -1.59 13.60
N THR A 357 -10.63 -2.03 14.64
CA THR A 357 -10.50 -3.46 14.93
C THR A 357 -11.85 -4.10 15.29
N GLU A 358 -12.11 -5.28 14.73
CA GLU A 358 -13.29 -6.10 15.07
C GLU A 358 -13.07 -6.81 16.42
N GLU A 359 -13.73 -6.34 17.47
CA GLU A 359 -13.76 -7.02 18.77
C GLU A 359 -14.74 -8.21 18.71
N GLY A 360 -14.28 -9.41 19.07
CA GLY A 360 -15.14 -10.60 19.07
C GLY A 360 -16.31 -10.48 20.05
N LYS A 361 -17.54 -10.78 19.60
CA LYS A 361 -18.73 -10.85 20.48
C LYS A 361 -18.57 -12.02 21.46
N THR A 362 -18.63 -11.74 22.75
CA THR A 362 -18.67 -12.78 23.80
C THR A 362 -19.84 -12.52 24.75
N LEU A 363 -20.21 -13.52 25.54
CA LEU A 363 -21.23 -13.40 26.59
C LEU A 363 -20.93 -12.31 27.64
N PHE A 364 -19.68 -11.85 27.74
CA PHE A 364 -19.23 -10.87 28.74
C PHE A 364 -18.84 -9.51 28.16
N ASN A 365 -18.64 -9.40 26.84
CA ASN A 365 -18.26 -8.16 26.16
C ASN A 365 -19.10 -7.95 24.90
N SER A 366 -19.83 -6.83 24.87
CA SER A 366 -20.38 -6.28 23.64
C SER A 366 -19.28 -5.43 22.98
N PRO A 367 -18.98 -5.63 21.68
CA PRO A 367 -18.01 -4.80 20.98
C PRO A 367 -18.47 -3.34 21.00
N ALA A 368 -17.52 -2.40 21.05
CA ALA A 368 -17.85 -0.99 20.97
C ALA A 368 -18.65 -0.69 19.68
N ALA A 369 -19.65 0.19 19.73
CA ALA A 369 -20.46 0.49 18.55
C ALA A 369 -19.66 1.24 17.47
N GLU A 370 -20.05 1.08 16.20
CA GLU A 370 -19.41 1.69 15.02
C GLU A 370 -20.41 2.53 14.24
N GLY A 371 -19.92 3.59 13.57
CA GLY A 371 -20.73 4.41 12.67
C GLY A 371 -21.86 5.20 13.34
N LEU A 372 -21.71 5.52 14.63
CA LEU A 372 -22.72 6.27 15.40
C LEU A 372 -22.70 7.80 15.17
N GLY A 373 -21.82 8.29 14.31
CA GLY A 373 -21.57 9.72 14.11
C GLY A 373 -20.68 10.33 15.20
N ASN A 374 -20.32 11.59 15.00
CA ASN A 374 -19.49 12.37 15.91
C ASN A 374 -19.96 13.83 15.94
N GLN A 375 -19.80 14.51 17.07
CA GLN A 375 -19.96 15.96 17.19
C GLN A 375 -18.86 16.50 18.10
N VAL A 376 -17.96 17.30 17.54
CA VAL A 376 -16.81 17.79 18.30
C VAL A 376 -17.23 18.79 19.37
N SER A 377 -16.52 18.79 20.50
CA SER A 377 -16.81 19.70 21.61
C SER A 377 -15.92 20.94 21.62
N ALA A 378 -16.39 21.98 22.31
CA ALA A 378 -15.62 23.20 22.52
C ALA A 378 -14.35 22.94 23.37
N GLU A 379 -14.38 21.97 24.29
CA GLU A 379 -13.20 21.56 25.05
C GLU A 379 -12.14 20.94 24.13
N PHE A 380 -12.54 20.08 23.19
CA PHE A 380 -11.62 19.50 22.22
C PHE A 380 -11.02 20.53 21.26
N ASN A 381 -11.73 21.60 20.93
CA ASN A 381 -11.13 22.73 20.21
C ASN A 381 -9.89 23.29 20.94
N LEU A 382 -9.96 23.45 22.27
CA LEU A 382 -8.87 24.00 23.07
C LEU A 382 -7.70 23.01 23.23
N ILE A 383 -7.98 21.72 23.35
CA ILE A 383 -6.99 20.65 23.50
C ILE A 383 -6.05 20.56 22.29
N TYR A 384 -6.53 20.90 21.10
CA TYR A 384 -5.75 20.85 19.87
C TYR A 384 -4.97 22.15 19.56
N ARG A 385 -4.97 23.16 20.42
CA ARG A 385 -4.23 24.41 20.20
C ARG A 385 -2.76 24.27 20.59
N TRP A 386 -1.94 23.77 19.67
CA TRP A 386 -0.55 23.38 19.92
C TRP A 386 0.48 24.45 19.53
N HIS A 387 0.20 25.73 19.76
CA HIS A 387 1.10 26.81 19.31
C HIS A 387 2.50 26.79 19.96
N SER A 388 2.68 26.10 21.08
CA SER A 388 4.00 25.86 21.70
C SER A 388 4.97 25.09 20.79
N SER A 389 4.47 24.30 19.83
CA SER A 389 5.31 23.45 18.98
C SER A 389 5.77 24.12 17.68
N ILE A 390 5.44 25.39 17.47
CA ILE A 390 5.91 26.13 16.29
C ILE A 390 7.44 26.23 16.32
N SER A 391 8.07 25.80 15.23
CA SER A 391 9.53 25.82 15.08
C SER A 391 10.08 27.24 15.05
N GLU A 392 11.39 27.36 15.21
CA GLU A 392 12.07 28.65 15.04
C GLU A 392 11.89 29.21 13.62
N ARG A 393 11.95 28.34 12.60
CA ARG A 393 11.76 28.72 11.20
C ARG A 393 10.35 29.23 10.93
N ASP A 394 9.33 28.56 11.44
CA ASP A 394 7.93 28.93 11.20
C ASP A 394 7.48 30.14 12.03
N ASP A 395 8.07 30.34 13.21
CA ASP A 395 7.95 31.60 13.95
C ASP A 395 8.53 32.75 13.14
N LYS A 396 9.76 32.61 12.62
CA LYS A 396 10.38 33.61 11.75
C LYS A 396 9.51 33.91 10.52
N TRP A 397 8.98 32.88 9.87
CA TRP A 397 8.07 33.06 8.75
C TRP A 397 6.84 33.89 9.15
N THR A 398 6.24 33.59 10.30
CA THR A 398 5.06 34.32 10.81
C THR A 398 5.40 35.78 11.13
N GLN A 399 6.59 36.06 11.66
CA GLN A 399 7.07 37.44 11.86
C GLN A 399 7.25 38.19 10.54
N ASP A 400 7.77 37.53 9.51
CA ASP A 400 7.96 38.12 8.18
C ASP A 400 6.59 38.41 7.51
N GLU A 401 5.60 37.52 7.67
CA GLU A 401 4.20 37.77 7.25
C GLU A 401 3.60 38.98 7.99
N TYR A 402 3.83 39.05 9.30
CA TYR A 402 3.34 40.12 10.15
C TYR A 402 3.90 41.48 9.69
N ALA A 403 5.21 41.54 9.43
CA ALA A 403 5.86 42.76 8.92
C ALA A 403 5.28 43.22 7.58
N ARG A 404 4.79 42.30 6.75
CA ARG A 404 4.08 42.64 5.51
C ARG A 404 2.69 43.20 5.75
N LEU A 405 1.93 42.60 6.68
CA LEU A 405 0.58 43.05 7.01
C LEU A 405 0.56 44.38 7.77
N PHE A 406 1.59 44.64 8.58
CA PHE A 406 1.72 45.81 9.45
C PHE A 406 3.05 46.55 9.20
N PRO A 407 3.25 47.15 8.01
CA PRO A 407 4.52 47.77 7.66
C PRO A 407 4.87 48.93 8.60
N GLY A 408 6.09 48.88 9.16
CA GLY A 408 6.63 49.91 10.04
C GLY A 408 6.10 49.90 11.48
N LYS A 409 5.38 48.83 11.89
CA LYS A 409 4.91 48.64 13.28
C LYS A 409 5.59 47.43 13.92
N ASN A 410 5.88 47.51 15.21
CA ASN A 410 6.25 46.33 15.98
C ASN A 410 4.98 45.54 16.36
N PRO A 411 5.06 44.21 16.52
CA PRO A 411 3.90 43.39 16.89
C PRO A 411 3.18 43.84 18.16
N GLU A 412 3.91 44.31 19.17
CA GLU A 412 3.36 44.84 20.42
C GLU A 412 2.53 46.11 20.25
N ASP A 413 2.73 46.88 19.18
CA ASP A 413 2.05 48.15 18.93
C ASP A 413 0.70 47.98 18.21
N VAL A 414 0.37 46.75 17.77
CA VAL A 414 -0.85 46.46 17.01
C VAL A 414 -1.98 46.03 17.96
N SER A 415 -3.04 46.82 17.99
CA SER A 415 -4.24 46.49 18.78
C SER A 415 -5.01 45.28 18.22
N LEU A 416 -5.75 44.56 19.07
CA LEU A 416 -6.61 43.44 18.63
C LEU A 416 -7.60 43.84 17.54
N ARG A 417 -8.20 45.03 17.65
CA ARG A 417 -9.12 45.55 16.64
C ARG A 417 -8.44 45.76 15.30
N GLU A 418 -7.23 46.33 15.31
CA GLU A 418 -6.44 46.54 14.10
C GLU A 418 -6.03 45.22 13.46
N LEU A 419 -5.60 44.24 14.27
CA LEU A 419 -5.29 42.89 13.83
C LEU A 419 -6.49 42.24 13.13
N LEU A 420 -7.65 42.15 13.81
CA LEU A 420 -8.85 41.54 13.26
C LEU A 420 -9.35 42.25 11.99
N THR A 421 -9.29 43.59 11.95
CA THR A 421 -9.66 44.37 10.77
C THR A 421 -8.75 44.05 9.58
N THR A 422 -7.45 43.90 9.84
CA THR A 422 -6.44 43.64 8.81
C THR A 422 -6.53 42.20 8.30
N LEU A 423 -6.72 41.23 9.19
CA LEU A 423 -6.94 39.82 8.82
C LEU A 423 -8.22 39.65 8.00
N ASN A 424 -9.31 40.35 8.34
CA ASN A 424 -10.53 40.34 7.54
C ASN A 424 -10.28 40.92 6.13
N LYS A 425 -9.56 42.06 6.02
CA LYS A 425 -9.16 42.60 4.71
C LYS A 425 -8.27 41.64 3.91
N PHE A 426 -7.35 40.95 4.58
CA PHE A 426 -6.51 39.93 3.96
C PHE A 426 -7.38 38.79 3.41
N GLU A 427 -8.30 38.26 4.21
CA GLU A 427 -9.22 37.20 3.77
C GLU A 427 -10.09 37.63 2.58
N GLN A 428 -10.65 38.84 2.62
CA GLN A 428 -11.44 39.42 1.52
C GLN A 428 -10.63 39.64 0.23
N SER A 429 -9.31 39.81 0.35
CA SER A 429 -8.42 39.96 -0.80
C SER A 429 -8.13 38.64 -1.52
N ILE A 430 -8.39 37.50 -0.87
CA ILE A 430 -8.14 36.17 -1.44
C ILE A 430 -9.24 35.87 -2.48
N PRO A 431 -8.87 35.59 -3.74
CA PRO A 431 -9.83 35.27 -4.78
C PRO A 431 -10.74 34.08 -4.43
N GLU A 432 -12.01 34.16 -4.83
CA GLU A 432 -12.97 33.07 -4.63
C GLU A 432 -12.56 31.82 -5.42
N ASP A 433 -12.15 31.98 -6.67
CA ASP A 433 -11.65 30.88 -7.50
C ASP A 433 -10.29 30.37 -6.97
N PRO A 434 -10.21 29.10 -6.51
CA PRO A 434 -8.97 28.52 -5.98
C PRO A 434 -7.77 28.62 -6.92
N LEU A 435 -7.98 28.59 -8.24
CA LEU A 435 -6.88 28.69 -9.22
C LEU A 435 -6.20 30.06 -9.23
N GLN A 436 -6.92 31.12 -8.85
CA GLN A 436 -6.39 32.49 -8.84
C GLN A 436 -5.72 32.84 -7.50
N ARG A 437 -5.79 31.96 -6.50
CA ARG A 437 -5.18 32.21 -5.18
C ARG A 437 -3.66 32.10 -5.27
N PRO A 438 -2.91 33.10 -4.79
CA PRO A 438 -1.45 33.02 -4.74
C PRO A 438 -1.02 31.97 -3.72
N PHE A 439 0.10 31.28 -3.96
CA PHE A 439 0.64 30.30 -3.02
C PHE A 439 2.16 30.40 -2.95
N ALA A 440 2.68 30.71 -1.75
CA ALA A 440 4.12 30.71 -1.43
C ALA A 440 5.03 31.50 -2.40
N GLY A 441 4.49 32.53 -3.06
CA GLY A 441 5.23 33.28 -4.09
C GLY A 441 5.52 32.50 -5.38
N LEU A 442 4.94 31.32 -5.56
CA LEU A 442 5.14 30.45 -6.71
C LEU A 442 4.23 30.84 -7.87
N GLY A 443 4.78 30.82 -9.09
CA GLY A 443 4.01 30.96 -10.33
C GLY A 443 3.37 29.64 -10.75
N ARG A 444 2.23 29.72 -11.46
CA ARG A 444 1.57 28.57 -12.07
C ARG A 444 2.05 28.36 -13.51
N ASN A 445 2.21 27.10 -13.90
CA ASN A 445 2.45 26.65 -15.26
C ASN A 445 1.18 26.83 -16.14
N PRO A 446 1.30 26.78 -17.48
CA PRO A 446 0.14 26.94 -18.38
C PRO A 446 -1.01 25.93 -18.17
N ASN A 447 -0.71 24.76 -17.60
CA ASN A 447 -1.69 23.73 -17.25
C ASN A 447 -2.35 23.96 -15.87
N GLY A 448 -2.01 25.07 -15.18
CA GLY A 448 -2.50 25.43 -13.86
C GLY A 448 -1.75 24.81 -12.67
N THR A 449 -0.80 23.89 -12.89
CA THR A 449 -0.01 23.30 -11.79
C THR A 449 1.10 24.26 -11.33
N LEU A 450 1.63 24.03 -10.14
CA LEU A 450 2.86 24.63 -9.64
C LEU A 450 4.08 23.82 -10.11
N ASP A 451 5.27 24.41 -9.98
CA ASP A 451 6.53 23.72 -10.24
C ASP A 451 6.79 22.61 -9.20
N ASP A 452 7.04 21.39 -9.67
CA ASP A 452 7.18 20.21 -8.81
C ASP A 452 8.40 20.30 -7.89
N ALA A 453 9.51 20.86 -8.37
CA ALA A 453 10.74 20.99 -7.59
C ALA A 453 10.57 22.03 -6.47
N ALA A 454 9.91 23.15 -6.78
CA ALA A 454 9.64 24.20 -5.80
C ALA A 454 8.71 23.72 -4.66
N VAL A 455 7.61 23.01 -4.98
CA VAL A 455 6.72 22.49 -3.93
C VAL A 455 7.38 21.35 -3.15
N ALA A 456 8.15 20.48 -3.83
CA ALA A 456 8.92 19.44 -3.14
C ALA A 456 9.95 20.05 -2.17
N GLU A 457 10.61 21.16 -2.52
CA GLU A 457 11.55 21.86 -1.65
C GLU A 457 10.89 22.41 -0.37
N LEU A 458 9.65 22.92 -0.46
CA LEU A 458 8.86 23.31 0.72
C LEU A 458 8.65 22.12 1.66
N LEU A 459 8.37 20.93 1.12
CA LEU A 459 8.19 19.72 1.92
C LEU A 459 9.51 19.20 2.51
N ILE A 460 10.58 19.13 1.69
CA ILE A 460 11.90 18.65 2.11
C ILE A 460 12.43 19.51 3.26
N SER A 461 12.42 20.83 3.09
CA SER A 461 12.88 21.74 4.15
C SER A 461 12.02 21.62 5.42
N SER A 462 10.74 21.32 5.30
CA SER A 462 9.83 21.12 6.43
C SER A 462 10.03 19.79 7.15
N VAL A 463 10.47 18.75 6.44
CA VAL A 463 10.94 17.48 7.04
C VAL A 463 12.22 17.70 7.85
N GLU A 464 13.08 18.63 7.43
CA GLU A 464 14.33 18.98 8.09
C GLU A 464 14.15 19.92 9.30
N ASP A 465 13.00 20.58 9.40
CA ASP A 465 12.70 21.60 10.41
C ASP A 465 12.20 20.97 11.72
N VAL A 466 12.87 21.25 12.83
CA VAL A 466 12.53 20.69 14.14
C VAL A 466 11.48 21.55 14.82
N ALA A 467 10.38 20.94 15.22
CA ALA A 467 9.32 21.60 15.97
C ALA A 467 9.77 22.02 17.38
N GLY A 468 9.03 22.93 18.01
CA GLY A 468 9.21 23.32 19.41
C GLY A 468 8.70 22.26 20.40
N SER A 469 9.22 22.28 21.63
CA SER A 469 8.71 21.46 22.73
C SER A 469 7.41 22.02 23.35
N PHE A 470 6.52 21.16 23.85
CA PHE A 470 5.36 21.57 24.65
C PHE A 470 5.72 22.09 26.04
N GLY A 471 4.78 22.79 26.67
CA GLY A 471 4.85 23.26 28.06
C GLY A 471 4.70 24.77 28.20
N ALA A 472 4.77 25.23 29.46
CA ALA A 472 4.77 26.66 29.82
C ALA A 472 5.98 27.40 29.22
N ASN A 473 5.79 28.68 28.89
CA ASN A 473 6.81 29.57 28.31
C ASN A 473 7.40 29.05 26.97
N ARG A 474 6.55 28.49 26.10
CA ARG A 474 6.96 27.90 24.80
C ARG A 474 6.29 28.52 23.57
N VAL A 475 5.21 29.29 23.74
CA VAL A 475 4.46 29.87 22.62
C VAL A 475 5.19 31.08 22.03
N PRO A 476 5.44 31.15 20.71
CA PRO A 476 6.09 32.30 20.09
C PRO A 476 5.46 33.65 20.46
N LYS A 477 6.28 34.66 20.75
CA LYS A 477 5.81 36.01 21.13
C LYS A 477 4.87 36.62 20.09
N ILE A 478 5.11 36.35 18.81
CA ILE A 478 4.29 36.85 17.69
C ILE A 478 2.82 36.40 17.77
N LEU A 479 2.54 35.30 18.48
CA LEU A 479 1.18 34.77 18.66
C LEU A 479 0.42 35.34 19.86
N ARG A 480 0.98 36.31 20.59
CA ARG A 480 0.34 36.94 21.76
C ARG A 480 -1.13 37.28 21.53
N SER A 481 -1.43 37.97 20.43
CA SER A 481 -2.80 38.38 20.10
C SER A 481 -3.72 37.20 19.78
N VAL A 482 -3.19 36.13 19.18
CA VAL A 482 -3.93 34.89 18.88
C VAL A 482 -4.29 34.16 20.17
N GLU A 483 -3.35 34.07 21.11
CA GLU A 483 -3.57 33.45 22.42
C GLU A 483 -4.59 34.21 23.26
N ILE A 484 -4.51 35.55 23.28
CA ILE A 484 -5.50 36.40 23.96
C ILE A 484 -6.91 36.15 23.41
N LEU A 485 -7.06 36.11 22.07
CA LEU A 485 -8.34 35.79 21.44
C LEU A 485 -8.81 34.37 21.80
N GLY A 486 -7.89 33.42 21.91
CA GLY A 486 -8.21 32.07 22.35
C GLY A 486 -8.73 31.97 23.77
N ILE A 487 -8.13 32.71 24.71
CA ILE A 487 -8.61 32.79 26.10
C ILE A 487 -9.98 33.46 26.15
N ILE A 488 -10.19 34.56 25.41
CA ILE A 488 -11.49 35.24 25.32
C ILE A 488 -12.57 34.28 24.79
N GLN A 489 -12.25 33.54 23.73
CA GLN A 489 -13.16 32.54 23.15
C GLN A 489 -13.48 31.42 24.16
N ALA A 490 -12.48 30.89 24.87
CA ALA A 490 -12.69 29.88 25.90
C ALA A 490 -13.61 30.37 27.03
N ARG A 491 -13.45 31.63 27.47
CA ARG A 491 -14.32 32.26 28.47
C ARG A 491 -15.74 32.46 27.97
N ALA A 492 -15.91 32.85 26.70
CA ALA A 492 -17.24 33.01 26.08
C ALA A 492 -18.03 31.70 26.05
N TRP A 493 -17.35 30.55 25.95
CA TRP A 493 -17.99 29.23 26.02
C TRP A 493 -18.36 28.79 27.44
N ASN A 494 -17.87 29.46 28.48
CA ASN A 494 -18.13 29.13 29.89
C ASN A 494 -17.88 27.63 30.17
N LEU A 495 -16.66 27.19 29.86
CA LEU A 495 -16.21 25.79 29.97
C LEU A 495 -15.77 25.45 31.39
N ALA A 496 -15.63 24.14 31.64
CA ALA A 496 -15.06 23.60 32.86
C ALA A 496 -13.63 24.10 33.09
N THR A 497 -13.19 24.16 34.35
CA THR A 497 -11.79 24.40 34.74
C THR A 497 -10.89 23.24 34.34
N LEU A 498 -9.57 23.42 34.44
CA LEU A 498 -8.61 22.33 34.19
C LEU A 498 -8.91 21.10 35.07
N ASN A 499 -9.16 21.29 36.36
CA ASN A 499 -9.41 20.19 37.30
C ASN A 499 -10.73 19.46 37.04
N GLU A 500 -11.78 20.18 36.68
CA GLU A 500 -13.06 19.56 36.30
C GLU A 500 -12.94 18.75 35.00
N PHE A 501 -12.21 19.28 34.02
CA PHE A 501 -11.98 18.56 32.77
C PHE A 501 -11.11 17.31 32.96
N ARG A 502 -10.12 17.37 33.85
CA ARG A 502 -9.32 16.22 34.27
C ARG A 502 -10.19 15.13 34.89
N GLU A 503 -11.04 15.50 35.85
CA GLU A 503 -11.98 14.56 36.49
C GLU A 503 -12.94 13.94 35.47
N PHE A 504 -13.50 14.75 34.56
CA PHE A 504 -14.32 14.27 33.45
C PHE A 504 -13.59 13.24 32.58
N SER A 505 -12.30 13.48 32.29
CA SER A 505 -11.46 12.57 31.52
C SER A 505 -10.98 11.34 32.30
N GLY A 506 -11.32 11.22 33.60
CA GLY A 506 -10.87 10.13 34.47
C GLY A 506 -9.46 10.33 35.06
N LEU A 507 -8.90 11.53 34.98
CA LEU A 507 -7.62 11.91 35.57
C LEU A 507 -7.81 12.51 36.97
N SER A 508 -6.82 12.33 37.84
CA SER A 508 -6.81 12.96 39.16
C SER A 508 -6.69 14.48 39.06
N LYS A 509 -7.45 15.20 39.89
CA LYS A 509 -7.31 16.66 40.08
C LYS A 509 -5.90 17.01 40.58
N HIS A 510 -5.40 18.15 40.17
CA HIS A 510 -4.19 18.76 40.73
C HIS A 510 -4.54 19.35 42.10
N ALA A 511 -3.86 18.91 43.15
CA ALA A 511 -4.11 19.38 44.52
C ALA A 511 -3.35 20.66 44.84
N THR A 512 -2.23 20.89 44.16
CA THR A 512 -1.33 22.05 44.32
C THR A 512 -0.98 22.66 42.96
N PHE A 513 -0.43 23.89 42.95
CA PHE A 513 0.05 24.50 41.70
C PHE A 513 1.29 23.78 41.14
N GLU A 514 2.10 23.21 42.03
CA GLU A 514 3.28 22.40 41.71
C GLU A 514 2.89 21.07 41.01
N ASP A 515 1.69 20.54 41.27
CA ASP A 515 1.16 19.38 40.54
C ASP A 515 0.92 19.71 39.06
N ILE A 516 0.39 20.93 38.79
CA ILE A 516 0.18 21.47 37.43
C ILE A 516 1.54 21.62 36.74
N ASN A 517 2.48 22.33 37.37
CA ASN A 517 3.83 22.49 36.84
C ASN A 517 4.89 22.55 37.97
N PRO A 518 5.89 21.65 37.98
CA PRO A 518 6.88 21.59 39.06
C PRO A 518 7.96 22.69 38.97
N ASP A 519 8.00 23.48 37.90
CA ASP A 519 8.87 24.66 37.84
C ASP A 519 8.38 25.69 38.87
N PRO A 520 9.19 26.02 39.90
CA PRO A 520 8.78 26.92 40.97
C PRO A 520 8.40 28.32 40.47
N VAL A 521 8.95 28.78 39.34
CA VAL A 521 8.59 30.07 38.74
C VAL A 521 7.20 30.01 38.11
N VAL A 522 6.89 28.92 37.41
CA VAL A 522 5.57 28.74 36.78
C VAL A 522 4.50 28.51 37.85
N ALA A 523 4.78 27.67 38.86
CA ALA A 523 3.87 27.43 39.98
C ALA A 523 3.57 28.73 40.75
N GLN A 524 4.58 29.55 41.02
CA GLN A 524 4.37 30.84 41.68
C GLN A 524 3.52 31.79 40.82
N LYS A 525 3.77 31.88 39.51
CA LYS A 525 2.94 32.70 38.61
C LYS A 525 1.49 32.21 38.53
N LEU A 526 1.26 30.90 38.53
CA LEU A 526 -0.09 30.33 38.61
C LEU A 526 -0.79 30.74 39.90
N LYS A 527 -0.08 30.73 41.03
CA LYS A 527 -0.58 31.19 42.33
C LYS A 527 -0.87 32.70 42.38
N ASP A 528 -0.06 33.50 41.69
CA ASP A 528 -0.27 34.95 41.60
C ASP A 528 -1.48 35.30 40.73
N LEU A 529 -1.81 34.44 39.76
CA LEU A 529 -2.96 34.58 38.85
C LEU A 529 -4.25 33.97 39.41
N TYR A 530 -4.16 32.85 40.13
CA TYR A 530 -5.30 32.07 40.60
C TYR A 530 -5.16 31.76 42.09
N ASP A 531 -6.22 31.97 42.88
CA ASP A 531 -6.20 31.71 44.32
C ASP A 531 -6.14 30.20 44.67
N SER A 532 -6.59 29.34 43.76
CA SER A 532 -6.64 27.88 43.93
C SER A 532 -6.35 27.17 42.60
N PRO A 533 -5.70 25.98 42.60
CA PRO A 533 -5.56 25.12 41.41
C PRO A 533 -6.90 24.80 40.74
N ASP A 534 -7.98 24.72 41.53
CA ASP A 534 -9.34 24.48 41.05
C ASP A 534 -9.91 25.65 40.23
N PHE A 535 -9.30 26.84 40.30
CA PHE A 535 -9.76 28.02 39.54
C PHE A 535 -9.00 28.21 38.23
N VAL A 536 -7.97 27.40 37.96
CA VAL A 536 -7.20 27.48 36.73
C VAL A 536 -8.10 27.14 35.54
N GLU A 537 -8.24 28.11 34.64
CA GLU A 537 -9.04 27.98 33.41
C GLU A 537 -8.49 26.87 32.52
N LEU A 538 -9.37 26.19 31.77
CA LEU A 538 -8.95 25.05 30.94
C LEU A 538 -7.85 25.42 29.95
N TYR A 539 -8.04 26.44 29.12
CA TYR A 539 -7.08 26.73 28.04
C TYR A 539 -5.69 27.16 28.56
N PRO A 540 -5.56 28.20 29.40
CA PRO A 540 -4.29 28.52 30.05
C PRO A 540 -3.69 27.37 30.84
N GLY A 541 -4.53 26.60 31.54
CA GLY A 541 -4.11 25.44 32.31
C GLY A 541 -3.49 24.35 31.45
N LEU A 542 -4.05 24.03 30.28
CA LEU A 542 -3.50 23.06 29.35
C LEU A 542 -2.11 23.47 28.83
N VAL A 543 -1.92 24.75 28.50
CA VAL A 543 -0.63 25.27 28.02
C VAL A 543 0.40 25.28 29.14
N ALA A 544 0.00 25.69 30.36
CA ALA A 544 0.88 25.81 31.51
C ALA A 544 1.23 24.47 32.19
N GLU A 545 0.38 23.44 32.05
CA GLU A 545 0.61 22.11 32.62
C GLU A 545 1.98 21.56 32.19
N LYS A 546 2.62 20.72 33.00
CA LYS A 546 3.90 20.10 32.62
C LYS A 546 3.73 19.15 31.43
N ALA A 547 4.68 19.22 30.50
CA ALA A 547 4.79 18.28 29.39
C ALA A 547 5.22 16.88 29.88
N LYS A 548 4.77 15.82 29.19
CA LYS A 548 5.26 14.46 29.44
C LYS A 548 6.71 14.31 28.93
N PRO A 549 7.60 13.61 29.66
CA PRO A 549 8.93 13.31 29.16
C PRO A 549 8.87 12.33 27.98
N PRO A 550 9.91 12.31 27.11
CA PRO A 550 9.98 11.32 26.02
C PRO A 550 10.00 9.89 26.57
N MET A 551 9.18 9.02 25.99
CA MET A 551 9.07 7.60 26.37
C MET A 551 8.80 6.74 25.14
N SER A 552 9.61 5.70 24.93
CA SER A 552 9.50 4.81 23.76
C SER A 552 9.33 3.35 24.18
N PRO A 553 8.14 2.73 23.94
CA PRO A 553 6.90 3.33 23.44
C PRO A 553 6.14 4.12 24.52
N GLY A 554 5.23 5.01 24.11
CA GLY A 554 4.20 5.60 24.97
C GLY A 554 4.05 7.12 24.90
N SER A 555 5.16 7.87 24.82
CA SER A 555 5.14 9.35 24.77
C SER A 555 6.12 9.88 23.74
N GLY A 556 5.66 9.91 22.49
CA GLY A 556 6.37 10.44 21.33
C GLY A 556 6.13 11.93 21.15
N LEU A 557 4.87 12.38 21.25
CA LEU A 557 4.48 13.79 21.12
C LEU A 557 4.92 14.65 22.30
N CYS A 558 5.22 14.05 23.46
CA CYS A 558 5.65 14.77 24.67
C CYS A 558 4.73 15.94 25.07
N VAL A 559 3.43 15.82 24.81
CA VAL A 559 2.43 16.83 25.19
C VAL A 559 2.05 16.72 26.67
N ASN A 560 1.36 17.73 27.18
CA ASN A 560 0.88 17.85 28.56
C ASN A 560 -0.04 16.68 28.95
N PHE A 561 -0.14 16.39 30.24
CA PHE A 561 -0.79 15.16 30.73
C PHE A 561 -2.28 15.06 30.38
N THR A 562 -3.02 16.17 30.55
CA THR A 562 -4.45 16.24 30.25
C THR A 562 -4.68 16.09 28.76
N THR A 563 -3.98 16.90 27.94
CA THR A 563 -4.03 16.84 26.48
C THR A 563 -3.73 15.43 25.95
N SER A 564 -2.65 14.79 26.43
CA SER A 564 -2.21 13.48 25.95
C SER A 564 -3.26 12.39 26.10
N TYR A 565 -4.00 12.36 27.21
CA TYR A 565 -5.04 11.35 27.42
C TYR A 565 -6.27 11.65 26.56
N SER A 566 -6.72 12.90 26.58
CA SER A 566 -7.95 13.30 25.89
C SER A 566 -7.84 13.17 24.37
N ILE A 567 -6.71 13.53 23.74
CA ILE A 567 -6.55 13.38 22.28
C ILE A 567 -6.66 11.92 21.81
N LEU A 568 -6.20 10.95 22.62
CA LEU A 568 -6.30 9.54 22.28
C LEU A 568 -7.75 9.06 22.36
N SER A 569 -8.48 9.51 23.39
CA SER A 569 -9.92 9.21 23.51
C SER A 569 -10.73 9.79 22.34
N ASP A 570 -10.42 11.02 21.93
CA ASP A 570 -11.10 11.69 20.82
C ASP A 570 -10.75 11.08 19.46
N ALA A 571 -9.48 10.72 19.23
CA ALA A 571 -9.07 10.01 18.02
C ALA A 571 -9.84 8.69 17.81
N VAL A 572 -10.10 7.94 18.90
CA VAL A 572 -10.95 6.74 18.86
C VAL A 572 -12.39 7.10 18.46
N GLY A 573 -12.97 8.13 19.07
CA GLY A 573 -14.33 8.59 18.77
C GLY A 573 -14.50 9.08 17.32
N LEU A 574 -13.54 9.85 16.81
CA LEU A 574 -13.53 10.40 15.46
C LEU A 574 -13.55 9.33 14.38
N VAL A 575 -12.73 8.28 14.53
CA VAL A 575 -12.62 7.21 13.53
C VAL A 575 -13.75 6.20 13.69
N ARG A 576 -13.99 5.70 14.92
CA ARG A 576 -14.98 4.66 15.16
C ARG A 576 -16.42 5.17 14.98
N GLY A 577 -16.65 6.46 15.23
CA GLY A 577 -17.93 7.12 14.99
C GLY A 577 -18.26 7.36 13.51
N ASP A 578 -17.28 7.35 12.61
CA ASP A 578 -17.49 7.64 11.19
C ASP A 578 -17.82 6.37 10.39
N ARG A 579 -19.02 6.29 9.80
CA ARG A 579 -19.42 5.11 9.02
C ARG A 579 -18.53 4.87 7.80
N PHE A 580 -17.99 5.93 7.20
CA PHE A 580 -17.14 5.82 6.01
C PHE A 580 -15.72 5.36 6.35
N TYR A 581 -15.37 5.21 7.63
CA TYR A 581 -14.14 4.55 8.09
C TYR A 581 -14.39 3.20 8.79
N THR A 582 -15.65 2.84 8.98
CA THR A 582 -16.07 1.60 9.64
C THR A 582 -17.05 0.84 8.73
N THR A 583 -18.35 0.95 8.97
CA THR A 583 -19.40 0.08 8.39
C THR A 583 -19.51 0.17 6.87
N ASP A 584 -19.23 1.33 6.27
CA ASP A 584 -19.25 1.56 4.82
C ASP A 584 -17.84 1.53 4.18
N TYR A 585 -16.78 1.29 4.95
CA TYR A 585 -15.42 1.22 4.44
C TYR A 585 -15.13 -0.16 3.82
N SER A 586 -15.53 -0.35 2.56
CA SER A 586 -15.40 -1.65 1.87
C SER A 586 -14.89 -1.52 0.43
N PRO A 587 -14.32 -2.60 -0.14
CA PRO A 587 -13.98 -2.67 -1.56
C PRO A 587 -15.15 -2.34 -2.50
N LYS A 588 -16.40 -2.59 -2.10
CA LYS A 588 -17.55 -2.28 -2.97
C LYS A 588 -17.88 -0.79 -3.01
N ASN A 589 -17.70 -0.08 -1.90
CA ASN A 589 -17.91 1.36 -1.84
C ASN A 589 -16.75 2.13 -2.48
N LEU A 590 -15.50 1.73 -2.19
CA LEU A 590 -14.28 2.40 -2.65
C LEU A 590 -13.75 1.91 -4.01
N THR A 591 -14.27 0.81 -4.56
CA THR A 591 -13.64 -0.09 -5.58
C THR A 591 -12.54 -0.97 -4.99
N ALA A 592 -12.32 -2.16 -5.57
CA ALA A 592 -11.30 -3.10 -5.13
C ALA A 592 -9.91 -2.48 -5.23
N TRP A 593 -9.62 -1.81 -6.35
CA TRP A 593 -8.38 -1.07 -6.54
C TRP A 593 -8.24 0.09 -5.56
N GLY A 594 -9.26 0.95 -5.44
CA GLY A 594 -9.21 2.12 -4.55
C GLY A 594 -9.02 1.73 -3.09
N TYR A 595 -9.68 0.67 -2.63
CA TYR A 595 -9.50 0.10 -1.30
C TYR A 595 -8.06 -0.39 -1.09
N ASN A 596 -7.54 -1.20 -2.01
CA ASN A 596 -6.20 -1.79 -1.91
C ASN A 596 -5.06 -0.76 -2.05
N GLU A 597 -5.21 0.25 -2.92
CA GLU A 597 -4.21 1.31 -3.12
C GLU A 597 -3.90 2.05 -1.82
N VAL A 598 -4.90 2.28 -0.98
CA VAL A 598 -4.75 3.03 0.28
C VAL A 598 -4.56 2.14 1.50
N GLN A 599 -4.69 0.82 1.40
CA GLN A 599 -4.44 -0.10 2.52
C GLN A 599 -3.00 -0.02 3.01
N TYR A 600 -2.78 -0.31 4.30
CA TYR A 600 -1.46 -0.47 4.88
C TYR A 600 -1.03 -1.95 4.82
N ASP A 601 0.28 -2.18 4.84
CA ASP A 601 0.89 -3.52 4.92
C ASP A 601 1.85 -3.53 6.11
N VAL A 602 1.54 -4.32 7.14
CA VAL A 602 2.35 -4.39 8.38
C VAL A 602 3.75 -4.97 8.16
N THR A 603 4.01 -5.56 7.00
CA THR A 603 5.35 -6.04 6.60
C THR A 603 6.21 -4.92 5.99
N VAL A 604 5.60 -3.80 5.62
CA VAL A 604 6.27 -2.60 5.10
C VAL A 604 6.17 -1.50 6.15
N ASP A 605 7.31 -1.10 6.71
CA ASP A 605 7.36 0.00 7.68
C ASP A 605 6.41 -0.12 8.87
N ASP A 606 6.16 -1.36 9.32
CA ASP A 606 5.22 -1.67 10.40
C ASP A 606 3.81 -1.09 10.16
N GLY A 607 3.43 -0.92 8.88
CA GLY A 607 2.13 -0.40 8.46
C GLY A 607 2.10 1.08 8.07
N ALA A 608 3.21 1.84 8.16
CA ALA A 608 3.25 3.23 7.73
C ALA A 608 2.90 3.39 6.25
N VAL A 609 2.18 4.46 5.87
CA VAL A 609 1.67 4.67 4.49
C VAL A 609 1.96 6.06 3.92
N MET A 610 2.61 6.95 4.66
CA MET A 610 2.89 8.31 4.19
C MET A 610 3.65 8.35 2.85
N TYR A 611 4.55 7.40 2.62
CA TYR A 611 5.32 7.31 1.37
C TYR A 611 4.42 7.25 0.13
N LYS A 612 3.23 6.65 0.24
CA LYS A 612 2.26 6.56 -0.87
C LYS A 612 1.82 7.96 -1.31
N LEU A 613 1.53 8.85 -0.37
CA LEU A 613 1.09 10.21 -0.68
C LEU A 613 2.20 10.99 -1.39
N PHE A 614 3.42 10.98 -0.84
CA PHE A 614 4.58 11.65 -1.43
C PHE A 614 4.91 11.13 -2.83
N LEU A 615 5.03 9.82 -2.99
CA LEU A 615 5.46 9.20 -4.25
C LEU A 615 4.39 9.24 -5.33
N ARG A 616 3.11 9.41 -4.98
CA ARG A 616 2.02 9.68 -5.94
C ARG A 616 1.91 11.16 -6.31
N ALA A 617 2.15 12.07 -5.37
CA ALA A 617 2.11 13.52 -5.62
C ALA A 617 3.35 14.05 -6.35
N PHE A 618 4.51 13.45 -6.10
CA PHE A 618 5.82 13.85 -6.64
C PHE A 618 6.65 12.63 -7.09
N PRO A 619 6.18 11.85 -8.08
CA PRO A 619 6.82 10.60 -8.51
C PRO A 619 8.23 10.79 -9.08
N ASN A 620 8.63 12.04 -9.38
CA ASN A 620 9.94 12.36 -9.94
C ASN A 620 10.82 13.19 -8.97
N SER A 621 10.38 13.49 -7.75
CA SER A 621 11.18 14.33 -6.82
C SER A 621 11.87 13.54 -5.72
N PHE A 622 11.44 12.30 -5.48
CA PHE A 622 11.92 11.46 -4.38
C PHE A 622 12.29 10.06 -4.88
N ASN A 623 13.34 9.46 -4.29
CA ASN A 623 13.66 8.05 -4.50
C ASN A 623 12.65 7.18 -3.74
N ASN A 624 12.37 5.97 -4.27
CA ASN A 624 11.37 5.05 -3.68
C ASN A 624 11.69 4.60 -2.25
N ASN A 625 12.95 4.67 -1.81
CA ASN A 625 13.38 4.29 -0.48
C ASN A 625 13.90 5.50 0.34
N SER A 626 13.50 6.73 -0.01
CA SER A 626 13.96 7.93 0.68
C SER A 626 13.38 8.05 2.10
N VAL A 627 14.22 8.26 3.12
CA VAL A 627 13.72 8.46 4.50
C VAL A 627 12.77 9.66 4.62
N TYR A 628 12.92 10.66 3.73
CA TYR A 628 12.08 11.86 3.68
C TYR A 628 10.62 11.58 3.33
N VAL A 629 10.31 10.44 2.70
CA VAL A 629 8.93 10.09 2.34
C VAL A 629 8.35 9.01 3.24
N HIS A 630 9.20 8.14 3.79
CA HIS A 630 8.78 7.05 4.66
C HIS A 630 8.55 7.49 6.11
N PHE A 631 9.39 8.36 6.66
CA PHE A 631 9.29 8.81 8.06
C PHE A 631 9.37 10.34 8.22
N PRO A 632 8.57 11.15 7.50
CA PRO A 632 8.71 12.61 7.44
C PRO A 632 8.39 13.35 8.75
N PHE A 633 7.78 12.68 9.73
CA PHE A 633 7.38 13.28 11.01
C PHE A 633 8.50 13.35 12.04
N VAL A 634 9.66 12.78 11.75
CA VAL A 634 10.88 12.92 12.53
C VAL A 634 11.98 13.37 11.58
N ILE A 635 12.87 14.26 12.02
CA ILE A 635 13.93 14.76 11.13
C ILE A 635 14.86 13.62 10.66
N PRO A 636 15.46 13.72 9.46
CA PRO A 636 16.28 12.65 8.89
C PRO A 636 17.45 12.19 9.79
N SER A 637 18.11 13.13 10.48
CA SER A 637 19.23 12.82 11.37
C SER A 637 18.81 11.97 12.58
N GLU A 638 17.62 12.19 13.11
CA GLU A 638 17.07 11.40 14.21
C GLU A 638 16.52 10.05 13.71
N ASN A 639 15.89 10.02 12.54
CA ASN A 639 15.49 8.76 11.90
C ASN A 639 16.68 7.82 11.66
N LEU A 640 17.87 8.36 11.38
CA LEU A 640 19.09 7.56 11.25
C LEU A 640 19.42 6.84 12.56
N VAL A 641 19.30 7.53 13.70
CA VAL A 641 19.50 6.93 15.03
C VAL A 641 18.47 5.85 15.30
N ILE A 642 17.19 6.14 15.02
CA ILE A 642 16.08 5.21 15.22
C ILE A 642 16.23 3.96 14.36
N LEU A 643 16.36 4.12 13.04
CA LEU A 643 16.41 2.99 12.12
C LEU A 643 17.71 2.20 12.24
N SER A 644 18.80 2.80 12.72
CA SER A 644 20.01 2.07 13.07
C SER A 644 19.79 1.18 14.29
N SER A 645 19.10 1.65 15.32
CA SER A 645 18.80 0.83 16.51
C SER A 645 17.86 -0.34 16.20
N LEU A 646 17.02 -0.18 15.16
CA LEU A 646 16.14 -1.22 14.64
C LEU A 646 16.80 -2.13 13.58
N ASN A 647 18.08 -1.93 13.24
CA ASN A 647 18.80 -2.64 12.18
C ASN A 647 18.12 -2.55 10.80
N ARG A 648 17.61 -1.36 10.46
CA ARG A 648 16.90 -1.08 9.20
C ARG A 648 17.49 0.08 8.40
N ALA A 649 18.51 0.76 8.93
CA ALA A 649 19.07 1.96 8.29
C ALA A 649 19.65 1.72 6.88
N ASP A 650 20.09 0.49 6.59
CA ASP A 650 20.62 0.07 5.28
C ASP A 650 19.55 -0.07 4.19
N GLN A 651 18.27 -0.06 4.56
CA GLN A 651 17.14 -0.18 3.63
C GLN A 651 16.79 1.16 2.96
N TYR A 652 17.20 2.29 3.57
CA TYR A 652 16.78 3.62 3.16
C TYR A 652 17.91 4.46 2.56
N SER A 653 17.54 5.35 1.65
CA SER A 653 18.36 6.45 1.19
C SER A 653 18.29 7.61 2.17
N TRP A 654 19.46 8.07 2.61
CA TRP A 654 19.65 9.23 3.49
C TRP A 654 19.98 10.50 2.72
N GLU A 655 20.14 10.40 1.40
CA GLU A 655 20.39 11.57 0.55
C GLU A 655 19.19 12.52 0.55
N ARG A 656 19.48 13.82 0.68
CA ARG A 656 18.47 14.87 0.49
C ARG A 656 17.88 14.73 -0.92
N PRO A 657 16.55 14.66 -1.07
CA PRO A 657 15.90 14.37 -2.35
C PRO A 657 16.25 15.39 -3.44
N LYS A 658 16.30 14.93 -4.69
CA LYS A 658 16.58 15.74 -5.88
C LYS A 658 15.67 15.31 -7.02
N PRO A 659 15.24 16.23 -7.90
CA PRO A 659 14.44 15.88 -9.07
C PRO A 659 15.16 14.86 -9.97
N ALA A 660 14.45 13.77 -10.29
CA ALA A 660 14.84 12.78 -11.26
C ALA A 660 14.85 13.41 -12.66
N LYS A 661 15.87 13.08 -13.45
CA LYS A 661 15.96 13.53 -14.83
C LYS A 661 14.98 12.70 -15.71
N PRO A 662 14.17 13.32 -16.57
CA PRO A 662 13.21 12.60 -17.43
C PRO A 662 13.85 11.47 -18.24
N LEU A 663 13.12 10.41 -18.60
CA LEU A 663 13.67 9.38 -19.50
C LEU A 663 13.73 9.88 -20.96
N ILE A 664 14.78 9.50 -21.69
CA ILE A 664 14.88 9.71 -23.14
C ILE A 664 14.41 8.43 -23.82
N PHE A 665 13.44 8.52 -24.73
CA PHE A 665 12.89 7.38 -25.46
C PHE A 665 13.55 7.23 -26.82
N ILE A 666 13.84 5.99 -27.22
CA ILE A 666 14.32 5.61 -28.55
C ILE A 666 13.28 4.66 -29.16
N ASN A 667 12.75 4.99 -30.34
CA ASN A 667 11.53 4.36 -30.86
C ASN A 667 11.70 3.70 -32.24
N SER A 668 12.72 4.04 -33.02
CA SER A 668 12.98 3.42 -34.34
C SER A 668 13.80 2.14 -34.22
N LEU A 669 13.63 1.23 -35.19
CA LEU A 669 14.35 -0.05 -35.20
C LEU A 669 15.86 0.16 -35.38
N ALA A 670 16.25 1.05 -36.29
CA ALA A 670 17.65 1.32 -36.59
C ALA A 670 18.41 1.91 -35.39
N ALA A 671 17.84 2.91 -34.72
CA ALA A 671 18.45 3.49 -33.53
C ALA A 671 18.52 2.48 -32.37
N SER A 672 17.46 1.68 -32.20
CA SER A 672 17.41 0.63 -31.18
C SER A 672 18.51 -0.41 -31.37
N LYS A 673 18.70 -0.94 -32.59
CA LYS A 673 19.78 -1.90 -32.89
C LYS A 673 21.16 -1.27 -32.61
N LYS A 674 21.41 -0.06 -33.14
CA LYS A 674 22.67 0.67 -32.95
C LYS A 674 23.03 0.84 -31.47
N ILE A 675 22.07 1.23 -30.63
CA ILE A 675 22.30 1.43 -29.19
C ILE A 675 22.52 0.11 -28.46
N LEU A 676 21.73 -0.92 -28.76
CA LEU A 676 21.81 -2.21 -28.07
C LEU A 676 23.09 -3.00 -28.41
N GLU A 677 23.68 -2.73 -29.57
CA GLU A 677 24.95 -3.33 -30.01
C GLU A 677 26.19 -2.53 -29.56
N ASP A 678 26.03 -1.25 -29.23
CA ASP A 678 27.11 -0.34 -28.80
C ASP A 678 27.48 -0.51 -27.31
N LYS A 679 28.10 -1.66 -27.01
CA LYS A 679 28.62 -2.03 -25.70
C LYS A 679 29.63 -1.02 -25.10
N PRO A 680 30.55 -0.41 -25.88
CA PRO A 680 31.48 0.58 -25.32
C PRO A 680 30.79 1.80 -24.71
N ASN A 681 29.66 2.24 -25.26
CA ASN A 681 29.03 3.50 -24.84
C ASN A 681 27.78 3.33 -23.98
N PHE A 682 27.03 2.25 -24.16
CA PHE A 682 25.77 2.01 -23.46
C PHE A 682 25.88 0.82 -22.52
N LYS A 683 25.62 1.07 -21.23
CA LYS A 683 25.76 0.06 -20.16
C LYS A 683 24.41 -0.45 -19.68
N VAL A 684 24.35 -1.72 -19.29
CA VAL A 684 23.16 -2.29 -18.62
C VAL A 684 22.92 -1.67 -17.25
N THR A 685 21.66 -1.69 -16.82
CA THR A 685 21.20 -0.95 -15.63
C THR A 685 20.80 -1.85 -14.45
N TRP A 686 20.84 -3.17 -14.64
CA TRP A 686 20.29 -4.15 -13.69
C TRP A 686 21.24 -4.54 -12.55
N ALA A 687 22.53 -4.18 -12.63
CA ALA A 687 23.56 -4.55 -11.66
C ALA A 687 23.12 -4.41 -10.20
N LYS A 688 22.73 -3.17 -9.82
CA LYS A 688 22.35 -2.83 -8.45
C LYS A 688 21.11 -3.59 -7.98
N ALA A 689 20.14 -3.82 -8.86
CA ALA A 689 18.92 -4.54 -8.51
C ALA A 689 19.20 -6.03 -8.28
N ILE A 690 20.03 -6.65 -9.13
CA ILE A 690 20.45 -8.05 -8.99
C ILE A 690 21.29 -8.24 -7.73
N GLU A 691 22.27 -7.35 -7.49
CA GLU A 691 23.08 -7.36 -6.27
C GLU A 691 22.22 -7.21 -5.02
N ALA A 692 21.27 -6.26 -4.98
CA ALA A 692 20.37 -6.09 -3.85
C ALA A 692 19.51 -7.33 -3.59
N LEU A 693 19.15 -8.07 -4.64
CA LEU A 693 18.34 -9.28 -4.56
C LEU A 693 19.11 -10.46 -3.93
N VAL A 694 20.36 -10.67 -4.35
CA VAL A 694 21.13 -11.89 -4.05
C VAL A 694 22.29 -11.72 -3.07
N SER A 695 22.62 -10.49 -2.68
CA SER A 695 23.71 -10.22 -1.75
C SER A 695 23.54 -10.93 -0.41
N GLN A 696 24.68 -11.34 0.16
CA GLN A 696 24.76 -12.03 1.45
C GLN A 696 25.47 -11.15 2.49
N PRO A 697 25.22 -11.29 3.80
CA PRO A 697 25.75 -10.41 4.84
C PRO A 697 27.28 -10.19 4.85
N LYS A 698 28.06 -11.09 4.24
CA LYS A 698 29.54 -11.04 4.24
C LYS A 698 30.17 -10.91 2.84
N LYS A 699 29.39 -11.03 1.76
CA LYS A 699 29.89 -10.96 0.38
C LYS A 699 28.75 -10.49 -0.53
N PRO A 700 28.94 -9.41 -1.32
CA PRO A 700 28.02 -9.08 -2.40
C PRO A 700 28.13 -10.15 -3.49
N TYR A 701 26.98 -10.67 -3.94
CA TYR A 701 26.88 -11.62 -5.04
C TYR A 701 26.11 -10.97 -6.19
N GLY A 702 26.22 -11.53 -7.39
CA GLY A 702 25.44 -11.09 -8.54
C GLY A 702 26.11 -10.04 -9.43
N ALA A 703 27.14 -9.33 -8.98
CA ALA A 703 27.88 -8.34 -9.79
C ALA A 703 28.48 -8.96 -11.09
N ASP A 704 29.01 -10.19 -10.96
CA ASP A 704 29.62 -10.94 -12.06
C ASP A 704 28.62 -11.70 -12.94
N TYR A 705 27.33 -11.69 -12.59
CA TYR A 705 26.30 -12.38 -13.37
C TYR A 705 26.17 -11.77 -14.78
N CYS A 706 25.88 -12.59 -15.79
CA CYS A 706 25.93 -12.19 -17.21
C CYS A 706 24.97 -11.05 -17.61
N MET A 707 23.94 -10.77 -16.82
CA MET A 707 23.00 -9.66 -17.06
C MET A 707 23.26 -8.45 -16.16
N SER A 708 24.21 -8.54 -15.24
CA SER A 708 24.52 -7.46 -14.29
C SER A 708 25.51 -6.44 -14.85
N GLY A 709 26.27 -6.76 -15.88
CA GLY A 709 27.30 -5.86 -16.39
C GLY A 709 27.85 -6.25 -17.75
N ASP A 710 28.84 -5.45 -18.17
CA ASP A 710 29.49 -5.52 -19.49
C ASP A 710 30.96 -5.96 -19.42
N GLY A 711 31.44 -6.31 -18.23
CA GLY A 711 32.83 -6.70 -17.99
C GLY A 711 33.17 -8.09 -18.51
N GLU A 712 34.45 -8.45 -18.37
CA GLU A 712 34.95 -9.78 -18.72
C GLU A 712 34.33 -10.88 -17.84
N SER A 713 34.13 -10.61 -16.54
CA SER A 713 33.47 -11.55 -15.63
C SER A 713 32.03 -11.85 -16.05
N ASN A 714 31.27 -10.84 -16.48
CA ASN A 714 29.90 -11.01 -17.00
C ASN A 714 29.88 -11.86 -18.29
N ALA A 715 30.84 -11.62 -19.21
CA ALA A 715 30.98 -12.41 -20.43
C ALA A 715 31.34 -13.88 -20.12
N ASN A 716 32.24 -14.11 -19.17
CA ASN A 716 32.60 -15.45 -18.70
C ASN A 716 31.41 -16.15 -18.04
N SER A 717 30.65 -15.46 -17.19
CA SER A 717 29.39 -15.97 -16.63
C SER A 717 28.42 -16.36 -17.74
N ARG A 718 28.32 -15.58 -18.84
CA ARG A 718 27.43 -15.91 -19.96
C ARG A 718 27.84 -17.22 -20.62
N THR A 719 29.12 -17.40 -20.92
CA THR A 719 29.64 -18.63 -21.51
C THR A 719 29.35 -19.85 -20.63
N ILE A 720 29.56 -19.73 -19.32
CA ILE A 720 29.28 -20.81 -18.38
C ILE A 720 27.78 -21.13 -18.35
N VAL A 721 26.91 -20.10 -18.24
CA VAL A 721 25.45 -20.27 -18.22
C VAL A 721 24.96 -20.92 -19.52
N MET A 722 25.41 -20.45 -20.69
CA MET A 722 25.04 -21.04 -21.99
C MET A 722 25.47 -22.50 -22.09
N LYS A 723 26.71 -22.84 -21.70
CA LYS A 723 27.21 -24.22 -21.70
C LYS A 723 26.43 -25.11 -20.72
N ALA A 724 25.96 -24.55 -19.61
CA ALA A 724 25.17 -25.26 -18.63
C ALA A 724 23.71 -25.48 -19.07
N LEU A 725 23.13 -24.54 -19.86
CA LEU A 725 21.73 -24.53 -20.31
C LEU A 725 21.47 -25.29 -21.63
N TYR A 726 22.47 -25.66 -22.41
CA TYR A 726 22.25 -26.23 -23.75
C TYR A 726 23.06 -27.52 -24.00
N PRO A 727 22.54 -28.71 -23.63
CA PRO A 727 23.10 -29.99 -24.09
C PRO A 727 22.71 -30.30 -25.54
N LYS A 728 23.31 -31.35 -26.13
CA LYS A 728 23.14 -31.72 -27.55
C LYS A 728 21.71 -32.07 -27.98
N THR A 729 20.82 -32.51 -27.07
CA THR A 729 19.43 -32.94 -27.36
C THR A 729 18.36 -31.97 -26.88
N TRP A 730 18.78 -30.77 -26.42
CA TRP A 730 17.96 -29.83 -25.68
C TRP A 730 16.62 -29.46 -26.31
N GLU A 731 16.61 -29.11 -27.61
CA GLU A 731 15.39 -28.67 -28.30
C GLU A 731 14.31 -29.75 -28.29
N SER A 732 14.67 -31.01 -28.55
CA SER A 732 13.73 -32.13 -28.55
C SER A 732 13.14 -32.44 -27.16
N GLU A 733 13.93 -32.23 -26.10
CA GLU A 733 13.51 -32.42 -24.71
C GLU A 733 12.55 -31.31 -24.27
N VAL A 734 12.88 -30.05 -24.63
CA VAL A 734 12.01 -28.89 -24.40
C VAL A 734 10.67 -29.07 -25.12
N GLN A 735 10.68 -29.44 -26.40
CA GLN A 735 9.46 -29.69 -27.18
C GLN A 735 8.58 -30.75 -26.51
N LYS A 736 9.15 -31.92 -26.16
CA LYS A 736 8.40 -33.00 -25.49
C LYS A 736 7.82 -32.54 -24.16
N PHE A 737 8.59 -31.83 -23.34
CA PHE A 737 8.14 -31.34 -22.05
C PHE A 737 6.94 -30.41 -22.18
N PHE A 738 7.06 -29.38 -23.03
CA PHE A 738 6.00 -28.40 -23.20
C PHE A 738 4.74 -29.02 -23.81
N ALA A 739 4.86 -29.94 -24.78
CA ALA A 739 3.72 -30.64 -25.35
C ALA A 739 2.95 -31.47 -24.30
N ILE A 740 3.66 -32.30 -23.51
CA ILE A 740 3.05 -33.16 -22.49
C ILE A 740 2.45 -32.31 -21.37
N THR A 741 3.22 -31.36 -20.84
CA THR A 741 2.82 -30.56 -19.68
C THR A 741 1.61 -29.68 -20.01
N THR A 742 1.61 -29.03 -21.18
CA THR A 742 0.48 -28.20 -21.63
C THR A 742 -0.80 -29.02 -21.77
N ASN A 743 -0.73 -30.19 -22.43
CA ASN A 743 -1.89 -31.08 -22.57
C ASN A 743 -2.42 -31.61 -21.23
N ASN A 744 -1.52 -32.00 -20.32
CA ASN A 744 -1.91 -32.47 -18.99
C ASN A 744 -2.63 -31.39 -18.18
N LEU A 745 -2.13 -30.15 -18.22
CA LEU A 745 -2.75 -29.03 -17.51
C LEU A 745 -4.09 -28.64 -18.12
N ILE A 746 -4.23 -28.60 -19.45
CA ILE A 746 -5.54 -28.39 -20.10
C ILE A 746 -6.52 -29.47 -19.66
N ASN A 747 -6.13 -30.75 -19.70
CA ASN A 747 -7.02 -31.84 -19.32
C ASN A 747 -7.38 -31.84 -17.82
N LYS A 748 -6.46 -31.41 -16.96
CA LYS A 748 -6.67 -31.28 -15.52
C LYS A 748 -7.63 -30.15 -15.16
N TYR A 749 -7.50 -29.01 -15.83
CA TYR A 749 -8.23 -27.78 -15.48
C TYR A 749 -9.42 -27.46 -16.40
N LYS A 750 -9.62 -28.21 -17.49
CA LYS A 750 -10.82 -28.05 -18.32
C LYS A 750 -12.08 -28.34 -17.51
N SER A 751 -13.08 -27.50 -17.69
CA SER A 751 -14.41 -27.67 -17.12
C SER A 751 -15.44 -27.63 -18.25
N LYS A 752 -16.53 -28.39 -18.14
CA LYS A 752 -17.59 -28.35 -19.15
C LYS A 752 -18.47 -27.12 -18.92
N VAL A 753 -18.67 -26.31 -19.95
CA VAL A 753 -19.58 -25.16 -19.88
C VAL A 753 -21.01 -25.71 -19.77
N PRO A 754 -21.75 -25.42 -18.68
CA PRO A 754 -23.07 -26.01 -18.43
C PRO A 754 -24.03 -25.84 -19.61
N GLY A 755 -24.70 -26.93 -20.00
CA GLY A 755 -25.68 -26.91 -21.10
C GLY A 755 -25.10 -26.88 -22.52
N THR A 756 -23.78 -27.01 -22.69
CA THR A 756 -23.12 -26.97 -24.02
C THR A 756 -22.22 -28.19 -24.25
N LYS A 757 -21.72 -28.34 -25.48
CA LYS A 757 -20.64 -29.28 -25.85
C LYS A 757 -19.28 -28.58 -25.93
N THR A 758 -19.04 -27.66 -25.01
CA THR A 758 -17.86 -26.79 -24.99
C THR A 758 -17.14 -26.94 -23.66
N TYR A 759 -15.81 -26.96 -23.71
CA TYR A 759 -14.92 -26.93 -22.56
C TYR A 759 -14.40 -25.51 -22.32
N GLU A 760 -14.13 -25.17 -21.06
CA GLU A 760 -13.55 -23.90 -20.61
C GLU A 760 -12.28 -24.15 -19.78
N VAL A 761 -11.26 -23.32 -19.97
CA VAL A 761 -10.07 -23.25 -19.11
C VAL A 761 -9.58 -21.81 -18.97
N ASP A 762 -9.01 -21.45 -17.82
CA ASP A 762 -8.21 -20.23 -17.69
C ASP A 762 -6.81 -20.49 -18.23
N ILE A 763 -6.56 -20.08 -19.47
CA ILE A 763 -5.33 -20.42 -20.18
C ILE A 763 -4.09 -19.76 -19.55
N VAL A 764 -4.26 -18.61 -18.90
CA VAL A 764 -3.14 -17.87 -18.30
C VAL A 764 -2.79 -18.50 -16.97
N ARG A 765 -3.76 -18.55 -16.05
CA ARG A 765 -3.55 -18.94 -14.66
C ARG A 765 -3.24 -20.43 -14.52
N ASP A 766 -3.99 -21.27 -15.25
CA ASP A 766 -4.00 -22.72 -15.01
C ASP A 766 -3.15 -23.51 -16.01
N VAL A 767 -2.66 -22.85 -17.08
CA VAL A 767 -1.82 -23.51 -18.10
C VAL A 767 -0.53 -22.74 -18.34
N ALA A 768 -0.55 -21.56 -18.97
CA ALA A 768 0.67 -20.89 -19.42
C ALA A 768 1.66 -20.58 -18.29
N ASN A 769 1.17 -20.04 -17.17
CA ASN A 769 1.99 -19.75 -16.00
C ASN A 769 2.57 -21.04 -15.38
N LEU A 770 1.76 -22.09 -15.29
CA LEU A 770 2.15 -23.34 -14.63
C LEU A 770 3.13 -24.16 -15.46
N VAL A 771 2.97 -24.21 -16.79
CA VAL A 771 3.94 -24.85 -17.70
C VAL A 771 5.32 -24.19 -17.52
N CYS A 772 5.38 -22.85 -17.52
CA CYS A 772 6.64 -22.12 -17.36
C CYS A 772 7.26 -22.31 -15.96
N ALA A 773 6.42 -22.40 -14.92
CA ALA A 773 6.87 -22.66 -13.55
C ALA A 773 7.43 -24.09 -13.39
N ARG A 774 6.72 -25.12 -13.92
CA ARG A 774 7.20 -26.51 -13.94
C ARG A 774 8.49 -26.64 -14.74
N PHE A 775 8.60 -25.96 -15.89
CA PHE A 775 9.82 -25.95 -16.69
C PHE A 775 10.99 -25.38 -15.89
N SER A 776 10.80 -24.21 -15.28
CA SER A 776 11.83 -23.55 -14.47
C SER A 776 12.23 -24.37 -13.25
N ALA A 777 11.28 -25.00 -12.58
CA ALA A 777 11.56 -25.91 -11.48
C ALA A 777 12.38 -27.12 -11.93
N SER A 778 12.11 -27.66 -13.11
CA SER A 778 12.87 -28.79 -13.67
C SER A 778 14.30 -28.39 -14.04
N VAL A 779 14.46 -27.25 -14.74
CA VAL A 779 15.77 -26.74 -15.18
C VAL A 779 16.67 -26.38 -13.99
N PHE A 780 16.12 -25.74 -12.96
CA PHE A 780 16.88 -25.24 -11.82
C PHE A 780 16.79 -26.12 -10.57
N ASN A 781 16.16 -27.30 -10.67
CA ASN A 781 15.91 -28.21 -9.57
C ASN A 781 15.26 -27.51 -8.35
N LEU A 782 14.18 -26.75 -8.59
CA LEU A 782 13.45 -26.01 -7.55
C LEU A 782 12.38 -26.92 -6.89
N PRO A 783 12.07 -26.72 -5.60
CA PRO A 783 11.21 -27.62 -4.83
C PRO A 783 9.70 -27.40 -5.08
N ILE A 784 9.25 -27.67 -6.31
CA ILE A 784 7.85 -27.57 -6.74
C ILE A 784 7.04 -28.80 -6.32
N LYS A 785 5.77 -28.60 -5.97
CA LYS A 785 4.80 -29.63 -5.62
C LYS A 785 3.88 -29.92 -6.80
N THR A 786 3.93 -31.16 -7.30
CA THR A 786 3.10 -31.66 -8.41
C THR A 786 2.50 -33.02 -8.08
N GLU A 787 1.72 -33.59 -8.98
CA GLU A 787 1.20 -34.97 -8.88
C GLU A 787 2.32 -35.99 -8.73
N ASP A 788 3.39 -35.80 -9.50
CA ASP A 788 4.58 -36.66 -9.46
C ASP A 788 5.41 -36.43 -8.19
N TYR A 789 5.28 -35.26 -7.55
CA TYR A 789 6.05 -34.82 -6.38
C TYR A 789 5.19 -34.18 -5.29
N PRO A 790 4.40 -34.96 -4.54
CA PRO A 790 3.47 -34.43 -3.54
C PRO A 790 4.16 -33.82 -2.30
N LYS A 791 5.48 -34.02 -2.15
CA LYS A 791 6.29 -33.51 -1.03
C LYS A 791 7.04 -32.20 -1.32
N GLY A 792 6.82 -31.59 -2.49
CA GLY A 792 7.38 -30.27 -2.81
C GLY A 792 6.97 -29.19 -1.80
N ILE A 793 7.77 -28.13 -1.70
CA ILE A 793 7.56 -27.04 -0.73
C ILE A 793 6.56 -26.03 -1.28
N TYR A 794 6.76 -25.58 -2.51
CA TYR A 794 5.89 -24.61 -3.17
C TYR A 794 4.90 -25.32 -4.08
N THR A 795 3.62 -24.92 -4.03
CA THR A 795 2.71 -25.18 -5.14
C THR A 795 3.20 -24.50 -6.42
N GLU A 796 2.68 -24.94 -7.56
CA GLU A 796 3.05 -24.38 -8.86
C GLU A 796 2.76 -22.87 -8.95
N GLN A 797 1.63 -22.44 -8.39
CA GLN A 797 1.22 -21.04 -8.33
C GLN A 797 2.12 -20.23 -7.40
N GLU A 798 2.46 -20.76 -6.22
CA GLU A 798 3.37 -20.07 -5.29
C GLU A 798 4.76 -19.89 -5.90
N LEU A 799 5.31 -20.94 -6.53
CA LEU A 799 6.62 -20.83 -7.17
C LEU A 799 6.60 -19.82 -8.33
N TYR A 800 5.53 -19.82 -9.14
CA TYR A 800 5.34 -18.81 -10.20
C TYR A 800 5.31 -17.39 -9.62
N GLN A 801 4.56 -17.16 -8.54
CA GLN A 801 4.45 -15.85 -7.89
C GLN A 801 5.79 -15.40 -7.30
N VAL A 802 6.52 -16.30 -6.63
CA VAL A 802 7.87 -16.02 -6.11
C VAL A 802 8.77 -15.55 -7.24
N LEU A 803 8.90 -16.34 -8.31
CA LEU A 803 9.79 -16.02 -9.43
C LEU A 803 9.35 -14.74 -10.17
N CYS A 804 8.04 -14.48 -10.28
CA CYS A 804 7.52 -13.22 -10.79
C CYS A 804 7.92 -12.02 -9.93
N ILE A 805 7.84 -12.10 -8.60
CA ILE A 805 8.23 -10.99 -7.71
C ILE A 805 9.74 -10.69 -7.86
N LEU A 806 10.58 -11.74 -7.90
CA LEU A 806 12.01 -11.60 -8.15
C LEU A 806 12.26 -10.90 -9.49
N PHE A 807 11.56 -11.34 -10.54
CA PHE A 807 11.65 -10.76 -11.87
C PHE A 807 11.24 -9.28 -11.90
N ILE A 808 10.11 -8.93 -11.28
CA ILE A 808 9.59 -7.56 -11.25
C ILE A 808 10.60 -6.64 -10.56
N SER A 809 11.17 -7.05 -9.44
CA SER A 809 12.14 -6.24 -8.68
C SER A 809 13.37 -5.83 -9.51
N VAL A 810 13.77 -6.66 -10.48
CA VAL A 810 14.94 -6.41 -11.34
C VAL A 810 14.58 -5.72 -12.65
N PHE A 811 13.52 -6.19 -13.33
CA PHE A 811 13.26 -5.85 -14.73
C PHE A 811 12.07 -4.92 -14.94
N PHE A 812 11.09 -4.89 -14.02
CA PHE A 812 9.81 -4.19 -14.20
C PHE A 812 9.38 -3.37 -12.97
N ASN A 813 10.33 -2.92 -12.16
CA ASN A 813 10.04 -2.12 -10.96
C ASN A 813 9.79 -0.64 -11.31
N THR A 814 8.68 -0.37 -12.00
CA THR A 814 8.37 0.92 -12.63
C THR A 814 7.38 1.79 -11.83
N ASP A 815 6.56 1.18 -10.96
CA ASP A 815 5.69 1.91 -10.04
C ASP A 815 6.50 2.33 -8.80
N ILE A 816 6.87 3.62 -8.75
CA ILE A 816 7.73 4.16 -7.70
C ILE A 816 7.14 4.00 -6.29
N ALA A 817 5.82 4.06 -6.13
CA ALA A 817 5.18 3.94 -4.82
C ALA A 817 5.15 2.49 -4.32
N LYS A 818 5.24 1.49 -5.22
CA LYS A 818 5.27 0.06 -4.86
C LYS A 818 6.68 -0.51 -4.82
N ALA A 819 7.67 0.22 -5.36
CA ALA A 819 9.01 -0.30 -5.57
C ALA A 819 9.72 -0.75 -4.29
N PHE A 820 9.56 -0.01 -3.18
CA PHE A 820 10.15 -0.38 -1.89
C PHE A 820 9.57 -1.70 -1.35
N GLN A 821 8.25 -1.85 -1.36
CA GLN A 821 7.56 -3.08 -0.95
C GLN A 821 7.99 -4.26 -1.81
N ILE A 822 8.02 -4.09 -3.14
CA ILE A 822 8.44 -5.15 -4.08
C ILE A 822 9.89 -5.56 -3.81
N ASN A 823 10.81 -4.62 -3.63
CA ASN A 823 12.21 -4.93 -3.37
C ASN A 823 12.40 -5.67 -2.04
N THR A 824 11.68 -5.25 -0.99
CA THR A 824 11.72 -5.88 0.33
C THR A 824 11.20 -7.33 0.27
N ALA A 825 10.04 -7.53 -0.36
CA ALA A 825 9.46 -8.86 -0.55
C ALA A 825 10.36 -9.75 -1.43
N ALA A 826 10.87 -9.21 -2.54
CA ALA A 826 11.75 -9.94 -3.45
C ALA A 826 13.03 -10.40 -2.77
N ARG A 827 13.67 -9.53 -1.97
CA ARG A 827 14.87 -9.91 -1.21
C ARG A 827 14.56 -11.03 -0.22
N MET A 828 13.49 -10.93 0.56
CA MET A 828 13.10 -11.99 1.50
C MET A 828 12.87 -13.33 0.78
N LEU A 829 12.10 -13.33 -0.30
CA LEU A 829 11.80 -14.53 -1.08
C LEU A 829 13.05 -15.10 -1.78
N ALA A 830 13.95 -14.24 -2.26
CA ALA A 830 15.23 -14.63 -2.83
C ALA A 830 16.09 -15.36 -1.81
N GLN A 831 16.14 -14.87 -0.57
CA GLN A 831 16.90 -15.51 0.50
C GLN A 831 16.35 -16.90 0.83
N GLN A 832 15.03 -17.02 1.01
CA GLN A 832 14.38 -18.31 1.28
C GLN A 832 14.58 -19.32 0.14
N LEU A 833 14.40 -18.89 -1.11
CA LEU A 833 14.59 -19.78 -2.25
C LEU A 833 16.06 -20.17 -2.43
N GLY A 834 16.99 -19.25 -2.19
CA GLY A 834 18.42 -19.51 -2.26
C GLY A 834 18.91 -20.52 -1.22
N GLU A 835 18.37 -20.50 0.01
CA GLU A 835 18.64 -21.53 1.03
C GLU A 835 18.17 -22.92 0.58
N LEU A 836 17.03 -23.01 -0.10
CA LEU A 836 16.53 -24.28 -0.64
C LEU A 836 17.38 -24.78 -1.81
N ILE A 837 17.80 -23.89 -2.71
CA ILE A 837 18.73 -24.22 -3.80
C ILE A 837 20.07 -24.69 -3.20
N GLN A 838 20.54 -24.08 -2.11
CA GLN A 838 21.77 -24.47 -1.44
C GLN A 838 21.75 -25.93 -1.00
N LEU A 839 20.66 -26.39 -0.37
CA LEU A 839 20.51 -27.78 0.04
C LEU A 839 20.63 -28.74 -1.16
N ASN A 840 20.03 -28.38 -2.29
CA ASN A 840 20.09 -29.19 -3.51
C ASN A 840 21.50 -29.21 -4.13
N VAL A 841 22.19 -28.07 -4.17
CA VAL A 841 23.57 -28.01 -4.70
C VAL A 841 24.55 -28.78 -3.82
N GLU A 842 24.42 -28.66 -2.49
CA GLU A 842 25.24 -29.41 -1.53
C GLU A 842 24.99 -30.93 -1.63
N ALA A 843 23.74 -31.34 -1.87
CA ALA A 843 23.40 -32.74 -2.07
C ALA A 843 24.05 -33.35 -3.32
N VAL A 844 24.04 -32.61 -4.45
CA VAL A 844 24.71 -33.04 -5.69
C VAL A 844 26.23 -33.09 -5.51
N ALA A 845 26.81 -32.20 -4.69
CA ALA A 845 28.24 -32.18 -4.41
C ALA A 845 28.73 -33.28 -3.43
N ALA A 846 27.84 -33.93 -2.67
CA ALA A 846 28.20 -34.87 -1.62
C ALA A 846 28.33 -36.33 -2.09
N THR A 847 29.31 -37.06 -1.55
CA THR A 847 29.46 -38.54 -1.72
C THR A 847 29.34 -39.26 -0.36
N GLY A 848 28.59 -40.37 -0.28
CA GLY A 848 28.44 -41.22 0.94
C GLY A 848 27.06 -41.13 1.62
N PHE A 849 26.95 -41.48 2.91
CA PHE A 849 25.69 -41.60 3.68
C PHE A 849 24.75 -40.38 3.64
N ILE A 850 25.29 -39.17 3.39
CA ILE A 850 24.50 -37.94 3.18
C ILE A 850 23.71 -37.99 1.86
N ALA A 851 24.25 -38.62 0.81
CA ALA A 851 23.57 -38.81 -0.47
C ALA A 851 22.34 -39.74 -0.33
N ASP A 852 22.40 -40.79 0.50
CA ASP A 852 21.27 -41.72 0.73
C ASP A 852 20.08 -41.08 1.49
N LEU A 853 20.36 -40.13 2.38
CA LEU A 853 19.31 -39.42 3.12
C LEU A 853 18.57 -38.42 2.21
N ILE A 854 19.28 -37.82 1.25
CA ILE A 854 18.76 -36.79 0.35
C ILE A 854 18.22 -37.37 -0.96
N ALA A 855 18.68 -38.55 -1.41
CA ALA A 855 18.09 -39.30 -2.52
C ALA A 855 16.59 -39.61 -2.32
N LYS A 856 16.11 -39.64 -1.06
CA LYS A 856 14.67 -39.78 -0.71
C LYS A 856 13.85 -38.48 -0.86
N LEU A 857 14.52 -37.35 -1.09
CA LEU A 857 13.94 -36.02 -1.35
C LEU A 857 14.07 -35.61 -2.83
N HIS A 858 14.91 -36.29 -3.61
CA HIS A 858 15.17 -35.96 -5.01
C HIS A 858 14.22 -36.66 -5.98
N GLN A 859 14.03 -35.99 -7.13
CA GLN A 859 13.12 -36.40 -8.18
C GLN A 859 13.74 -37.50 -9.06
N THR A 860 12.94 -38.37 -9.68
CA THR A 860 13.30 -39.17 -10.85
C THR A 860 12.30 -38.89 -11.97
N SER A 861 12.63 -37.92 -12.83
CA SER A 861 12.05 -37.74 -14.17
C SER A 861 13.17 -37.47 -15.18
N PRO A 862 12.96 -37.68 -16.49
CA PRO A 862 13.99 -37.42 -17.52
C PRO A 862 14.54 -35.99 -17.52
N LEU A 863 13.80 -35.00 -17.02
CA LEU A 863 14.24 -33.60 -16.92
C LEU A 863 14.70 -33.18 -15.52
N THR A 864 14.50 -34.01 -14.49
CA THR A 864 15.20 -33.81 -13.20
C THR A 864 16.69 -34.08 -13.34
N GLU A 865 17.01 -35.11 -14.12
CA GLU A 865 18.39 -35.42 -14.51
C GLU A 865 19.04 -34.16 -15.09
N TYR A 866 18.29 -33.36 -15.87
CA TYR A 866 18.77 -32.10 -16.41
C TYR A 866 19.27 -31.10 -15.36
N GLY A 867 18.44 -30.74 -14.37
CA GLY A 867 18.81 -29.76 -13.33
C GLY A 867 19.96 -30.25 -12.45
N THR A 868 19.98 -31.55 -12.16
CA THR A 868 21.10 -32.22 -11.46
C THR A 868 22.38 -32.14 -12.28
N HIS A 869 22.31 -32.43 -13.58
CA HIS A 869 23.46 -32.34 -14.48
C HIS A 869 23.91 -30.90 -14.71
N MET A 870 23.00 -29.91 -14.65
CA MET A 870 23.37 -28.50 -14.73
C MET A 870 24.21 -28.09 -13.51
N ILE A 871 23.78 -28.47 -12.30
CA ILE A 871 24.58 -28.27 -11.08
C ILE A 871 25.93 -29.00 -11.20
N GLN A 872 25.93 -30.24 -11.67
CA GLN A 872 27.17 -31.01 -11.89
C GLN A 872 28.10 -30.31 -12.89
N ARG A 873 27.58 -29.77 -13.99
CA ARG A 873 28.36 -28.99 -14.97
C ARG A 873 29.00 -27.77 -14.32
N PHE A 874 28.31 -27.06 -13.43
CA PHE A 874 28.91 -25.95 -12.69
C PHE A 874 30.04 -26.41 -11.76
N LEU A 875 29.84 -27.53 -11.04
CA LEU A 875 30.85 -28.13 -10.17
C LEU A 875 32.09 -28.61 -10.96
N ASP A 876 31.89 -29.23 -12.13
CA ASP A 876 32.96 -29.70 -13.02
C ASP A 876 33.80 -28.53 -13.58
N ASN A 877 33.20 -27.35 -13.76
CA ASN A 877 33.90 -26.12 -14.14
C ASN A 877 34.49 -25.37 -12.91
N LYS A 878 34.52 -26.02 -11.73
CA LYS A 878 35.12 -25.50 -10.49
C LYS A 878 34.51 -24.19 -9.98
N VAL A 879 33.23 -23.94 -10.27
CA VAL A 879 32.52 -22.79 -9.71
C VAL A 879 32.22 -23.05 -8.23
N PRO A 880 32.54 -22.12 -7.30
CA PRO A 880 32.24 -22.32 -5.88
C PRO A 880 30.74 -22.45 -5.63
N ILE A 881 30.33 -23.36 -4.73
CA ILE A 881 28.91 -23.66 -4.43
C ILE A 881 28.07 -22.41 -4.21
N LYS A 882 28.56 -21.44 -3.42
CA LYS A 882 27.83 -20.20 -3.17
C LYS A 882 27.66 -19.33 -4.43
N ASP A 883 28.64 -19.30 -5.31
CA ASP A 883 28.53 -18.58 -6.58
C ASP A 883 27.57 -19.29 -7.56
N ILE A 884 27.51 -20.64 -7.54
CA ILE A 884 26.50 -21.41 -8.28
C ILE A 884 25.09 -20.94 -7.88
N ILE A 885 24.81 -20.82 -6.59
CA ILE A 885 23.48 -20.48 -6.06
C ILE A 885 23.16 -19.00 -6.33
N TRP A 886 23.96 -18.10 -5.76
CA TRP A 886 23.62 -16.68 -5.62
C TRP A 886 23.99 -15.86 -6.85
N THR A 887 24.98 -16.28 -7.63
CA THR A 887 25.41 -15.56 -8.84
C THR A 887 24.78 -16.14 -10.11
N HIS A 888 24.57 -17.46 -10.19
CA HIS A 888 24.11 -18.09 -11.42
C HIS A 888 22.65 -18.59 -11.36
N ILE A 889 22.33 -19.57 -10.52
CA ILE A 889 21.01 -20.24 -10.55
C ILE A 889 19.88 -19.28 -10.20
N LEU A 890 19.95 -18.60 -9.05
CA LEU A 890 18.83 -17.80 -8.55
C LEU A 890 18.48 -16.61 -9.48
N PRO A 891 19.45 -15.77 -9.93
CA PRO A 891 19.17 -14.72 -10.92
C PRO A 891 18.64 -15.26 -12.25
N THR A 892 19.16 -16.40 -12.73
CA THR A 892 18.69 -17.00 -13.99
C THR A 892 17.25 -17.51 -13.86
N ALA A 893 16.93 -18.22 -12.77
CA ALA A 893 15.59 -18.71 -12.48
C ALA A 893 14.58 -17.56 -12.37
N ALA A 894 14.94 -16.49 -11.67
CA ALA A 894 14.13 -15.28 -11.60
C ALA A 894 13.87 -14.69 -12.99
N SER A 895 14.87 -14.66 -13.88
CA SER A 895 14.75 -14.07 -15.23
C SER A 895 13.89 -14.88 -16.22
N MET A 896 13.59 -16.16 -15.96
CA MET A 896 13.05 -17.08 -16.97
C MET A 896 11.52 -17.16 -17.01
N VAL A 897 10.84 -17.20 -15.86
CA VAL A 897 9.42 -17.60 -15.79
C VAL A 897 8.47 -16.57 -16.39
N ALA A 898 8.50 -15.34 -15.88
CA ALA A 898 7.46 -14.35 -16.15
C ALA A 898 7.40 -13.95 -17.64
N ASN A 899 8.56 -13.78 -18.27
CA ASN A 899 8.67 -13.35 -19.66
C ASN A 899 8.09 -14.35 -20.66
N GLN A 900 8.28 -15.65 -20.46
CA GLN A 900 7.81 -16.67 -21.41
C GLN A 900 6.29 -16.73 -21.42
N SER A 901 5.66 -16.81 -20.24
CA SER A 901 4.19 -16.81 -20.15
C SER A 901 3.58 -15.51 -20.68
N GLN A 902 4.18 -14.37 -20.33
CA GLN A 902 3.75 -13.06 -20.85
C GLN A 902 3.80 -13.04 -22.39
N LEU A 903 4.92 -13.42 -22.97
CA LEU A 903 5.14 -13.36 -24.42
C LEU A 903 4.20 -14.30 -25.17
N PHE A 904 4.04 -15.53 -24.66
CA PHE A 904 3.05 -16.50 -25.16
C PHE A 904 1.65 -15.87 -25.21
N MET A 905 1.19 -15.36 -24.08
CA MET A 905 -0.16 -14.85 -23.95
C MET A 905 -0.39 -13.57 -24.75
N GLN A 906 0.58 -12.68 -24.82
CA GLN A 906 0.49 -11.46 -25.65
C GLN A 906 0.38 -11.81 -27.15
N SER A 907 1.15 -12.81 -27.61
CA SER A 907 1.03 -13.28 -28.98
C SER A 907 -0.28 -14.03 -29.23
N ALA A 908 -0.71 -14.90 -28.32
CA ALA A 908 -1.94 -15.67 -28.50
C ALA A 908 -3.18 -14.78 -28.45
N GLU A 909 -3.20 -13.77 -27.57
CA GLU A 909 -4.27 -12.79 -27.45
C GLU A 909 -4.53 -12.05 -28.76
N TYR A 910 -3.47 -11.69 -29.51
CA TYR A 910 -3.59 -11.02 -30.80
C TYR A 910 -4.48 -11.82 -31.76
N TYR A 911 -4.21 -13.11 -31.92
CA TYR A 911 -5.01 -13.98 -32.79
C TYR A 911 -6.39 -14.29 -32.22
N LEU A 912 -6.57 -14.26 -30.89
CA LEU A 912 -7.87 -14.49 -30.25
C LEU A 912 -8.78 -13.25 -30.27
N THR A 913 -8.23 -12.06 -30.54
CA THR A 913 -8.96 -10.79 -30.43
C THR A 913 -8.90 -9.97 -31.72
N ASP A 914 -7.70 -9.63 -32.18
CA ASP A 914 -7.48 -8.68 -33.27
C ASP A 914 -7.48 -9.37 -34.64
N ALA A 915 -7.04 -10.63 -34.72
CA ALA A 915 -6.90 -11.38 -35.98
C ALA A 915 -7.47 -12.83 -35.92
N PRO A 916 -8.74 -13.02 -35.49
CA PRO A 916 -9.37 -14.34 -35.35
C PRO A 916 -9.49 -15.12 -36.67
N GLU A 917 -9.38 -14.45 -37.82
CA GLU A 917 -9.38 -15.08 -39.15
C GLU A 917 -8.24 -16.07 -39.37
N TYR A 918 -7.14 -15.97 -38.62
CA TYR A 918 -6.01 -16.93 -38.72
C TYR A 918 -6.20 -18.19 -37.88
N ILE A 919 -7.19 -18.23 -36.96
CA ILE A 919 -7.42 -19.39 -36.07
C ILE A 919 -7.63 -20.69 -36.87
N PRO A 920 -8.47 -20.74 -37.93
CA PRO A 920 -8.63 -21.97 -38.72
C PRO A 920 -7.33 -22.44 -39.39
N LYS A 921 -6.48 -21.50 -39.83
CA LYS A 921 -5.20 -21.85 -40.45
C LYS A 921 -4.20 -22.38 -39.43
N LEU A 922 -4.14 -21.77 -38.24
CA LEU A 922 -3.31 -22.25 -37.13
C LEU A 922 -3.76 -23.64 -36.66
N TYR A 923 -5.08 -23.89 -36.63
CA TYR A 923 -5.65 -25.21 -36.36
C TYR A 923 -5.20 -26.26 -37.39
N GLU A 924 -5.26 -25.92 -38.68
CA GLU A 924 -4.77 -26.80 -39.75
C GLU A 924 -3.28 -27.13 -39.58
N LEU A 925 -2.43 -26.10 -39.43
CA LEU A 925 -0.98 -26.26 -39.25
C LEU A 925 -0.65 -27.10 -38.01
N ALA A 926 -1.41 -26.92 -36.93
CA ALA A 926 -1.19 -27.65 -35.69
C ALA A 926 -1.36 -29.18 -35.82
N HIS A 927 -2.10 -29.65 -36.83
CA HIS A 927 -2.37 -31.06 -37.10
C HIS A 927 -1.56 -31.65 -38.26
N GLN A 928 -0.67 -30.88 -38.90
CA GLN A 928 0.15 -31.38 -40.01
C GLN A 928 1.37 -32.18 -39.56
N ASP A 929 1.88 -31.92 -38.35
CA ASP A 929 3.04 -32.61 -37.76
C ASP A 929 4.30 -32.66 -38.65
N THR A 930 4.57 -31.58 -39.39
CA THR A 930 5.77 -31.40 -40.21
C THR A 930 6.67 -30.27 -39.70
N PRO A 931 8.00 -30.32 -39.94
CA PRO A 931 8.91 -29.21 -39.63
C PRO A 931 8.50 -27.88 -40.30
N GLU A 932 7.96 -27.93 -41.52
CA GLU A 932 7.49 -26.75 -42.25
C GLU A 932 6.24 -26.11 -41.62
N ALA A 933 5.37 -26.92 -41.01
CA ALA A 933 4.24 -26.42 -40.25
C ALA A 933 4.70 -25.77 -38.93
N ASP A 934 5.64 -26.41 -38.23
CA ASP A 934 6.21 -25.89 -36.98
C ASP A 934 6.96 -24.55 -37.22
N GLU A 935 7.71 -24.41 -38.32
CA GLU A 935 8.37 -23.15 -38.73
C GLU A 935 7.34 -22.04 -39.03
N GLN A 936 6.21 -22.38 -39.68
CA GLN A 936 5.13 -21.42 -39.91
C GLN A 936 4.47 -20.99 -38.60
N ILE A 937 4.20 -21.92 -37.69
CA ILE A 937 3.65 -21.61 -36.35
C ILE A 937 4.61 -20.70 -35.58
N LEU A 938 5.92 -20.96 -35.62
CA LEU A 938 6.93 -20.08 -35.02
C LEU A 938 6.83 -18.66 -35.59
N ARG A 939 6.69 -18.52 -36.91
CA ARG A 939 6.55 -17.21 -37.57
C ARG A 939 5.26 -16.49 -37.18
N TYR A 940 4.14 -17.20 -37.06
CA TYR A 940 2.91 -16.63 -36.50
C TYR A 940 3.12 -16.16 -35.06
N PHE A 941 3.75 -16.97 -34.21
CA PHE A 941 4.07 -16.57 -32.85
C PHE A 941 4.95 -15.30 -32.81
N LEU A 942 5.99 -15.22 -33.65
CA LEU A 942 6.87 -14.05 -33.69
C LEU A 942 6.15 -12.79 -34.21
N GLU A 943 5.25 -12.90 -35.19
CA GLU A 943 4.44 -11.77 -35.66
C GLU A 943 3.43 -11.31 -34.60
N GLY A 944 2.73 -12.24 -33.92
CA GLY A 944 1.84 -11.89 -32.81
C GLY A 944 2.60 -11.21 -31.67
N ALA A 945 3.79 -11.70 -31.34
CA ALA A 945 4.71 -11.07 -30.39
C ALA A 945 5.14 -9.66 -30.85
N ARG A 946 5.54 -9.47 -32.12
CA ARG A 946 5.92 -8.15 -32.65
C ARG A 946 4.80 -7.12 -32.52
N LEU A 947 3.56 -7.55 -32.72
CA LEU A 947 2.38 -6.68 -32.72
C LEU A 947 1.84 -6.38 -31.31
N ARG A 948 2.10 -7.25 -30.32
CA ARG A 948 1.51 -7.12 -28.97
C ARG A 948 2.47 -7.15 -27.78
N ALA A 949 3.70 -7.61 -27.93
CA ALA A 949 4.61 -7.72 -26.81
C ALA A 949 5.02 -6.35 -26.26
N SER A 950 4.92 -6.18 -24.94
CA SER A 950 5.38 -4.96 -24.25
C SER A 950 6.84 -5.13 -23.80
N VAL A 951 7.79 -4.68 -24.61
CA VAL A 951 9.23 -4.81 -24.34
C VAL A 951 9.92 -3.45 -24.32
N HIS A 952 10.63 -3.18 -23.22
CA HIS A 952 11.39 -1.94 -23.01
C HIS A 952 12.73 -2.30 -22.36
N LEU A 953 13.82 -1.73 -22.87
CA LEU A 953 15.17 -2.01 -22.36
C LEU A 953 15.85 -0.72 -21.94
N TYR A 954 16.35 -0.68 -20.70
CA TYR A 954 17.10 0.47 -20.19
C TYR A 954 18.58 0.38 -20.50
N ARG A 955 19.17 1.51 -20.87
CA ARG A 955 20.63 1.69 -20.96
C ARG A 955 21.04 3.00 -20.32
N ASP A 956 22.21 3.01 -19.70
CA ASP A 956 22.86 4.25 -19.27
C ASP A 956 23.95 4.61 -20.29
N TYR A 957 23.92 5.85 -20.80
CA TYR A 957 24.98 6.35 -21.67
C TYR A 957 26.20 6.74 -20.83
N LEU A 958 27.18 5.86 -20.79
CA LEU A 958 28.42 5.95 -20.02
C LEU A 958 29.58 5.55 -20.96
N PRO A 959 30.04 6.47 -21.82
CA PRO A 959 31.12 6.22 -22.77
C PRO A 959 32.41 5.80 -22.04
N SER A 960 33.09 4.80 -22.59
CA SER A 960 34.30 4.23 -21.99
C SER A 960 35.57 5.07 -22.25
N ASP A 961 35.51 6.03 -23.18
CA ASP A 961 36.61 6.94 -23.53
C ASP A 961 36.41 8.31 -22.85
N GLU A 962 37.40 8.76 -22.06
CA GLU A 962 37.37 10.06 -21.38
C GLU A 962 37.34 11.25 -22.36
N ALA A 963 37.77 11.07 -23.62
CA ALA A 963 37.65 12.10 -24.66
C ALA A 963 36.23 12.22 -25.26
N ALA A 964 35.31 11.28 -24.95
CA ALA A 964 33.94 11.22 -25.45
C ALA A 964 32.89 11.71 -24.44
N GLN A 965 33.23 12.69 -23.58
CA GLN A 965 32.29 13.29 -22.62
C GLN A 965 31.20 14.20 -23.25
N ASN A 966 31.09 14.24 -24.57
CA ASN A 966 30.06 15.02 -25.28
C ASN A 966 28.72 14.28 -25.35
N PRO A 967 27.58 15.00 -25.41
CA PRO A 967 26.30 14.40 -25.74
C PRO A 967 26.35 13.65 -27.08
N LEU A 968 25.81 12.43 -27.13
CA LEU A 968 25.68 11.67 -28.37
C LEU A 968 24.39 12.06 -29.10
N THR A 969 24.50 12.47 -30.36
CA THR A 969 23.33 12.66 -31.22
C THR A 969 23.07 11.41 -32.05
N ILE A 970 21.85 10.86 -31.94
CA ILE A 970 21.40 9.70 -32.72
C ILE A 970 20.14 10.05 -33.52
N GLN A 971 20.08 9.60 -34.76
CA GLN A 971 18.87 9.69 -35.57
C GLN A 971 17.89 8.59 -35.14
N ASP A 972 16.71 8.99 -34.68
CA ASP A 972 15.62 8.11 -34.25
C ASP A 972 14.38 8.35 -35.14
N GLY A 973 14.29 7.55 -36.21
CA GLY A 973 13.31 7.77 -37.28
C GLY A 973 13.52 9.14 -37.94
N GLU A 974 12.47 9.96 -37.96
CA GLU A 974 12.51 11.34 -38.49
C GLU A 974 13.11 12.36 -37.52
N THR A 975 13.30 11.98 -36.25
CA THR A 975 13.77 12.88 -35.18
C THR A 975 15.25 12.67 -34.86
N SER A 976 15.93 13.72 -34.42
CA SER A 976 17.30 13.63 -33.91
C SER A 976 17.28 13.79 -32.39
N VAL A 977 17.85 12.82 -31.67
CA VAL A 977 17.83 12.76 -30.21
C VAL A 977 19.24 12.97 -29.67
N SER A 978 19.41 13.93 -28.76
CA SER A 978 20.67 14.17 -28.05
C SER A 978 20.67 13.50 -26.68
N ILE A 979 21.69 12.69 -26.40
CA ILE A 979 21.83 11.88 -25.18
C ILE A 979 23.04 12.39 -24.40
N PRO A 980 22.85 13.19 -23.33
CA PRO A 980 23.94 13.63 -22.47
C PRO A 980 24.58 12.47 -21.69
N VAL A 981 25.85 12.61 -21.33
CA VAL A 981 26.59 11.65 -20.49
C VAL A 981 25.88 11.44 -19.14
N GLY A 982 25.85 10.18 -18.68
CA GLY A 982 25.20 9.78 -17.43
C GLY A 982 23.68 9.76 -17.49
N ARG A 983 23.08 9.82 -18.69
CA ARG A 983 21.63 9.75 -18.86
C ARG A 983 21.18 8.32 -19.12
N ARG A 984 20.09 7.97 -18.43
CA ARG A 984 19.32 6.76 -18.72
C ARG A 984 18.40 6.99 -19.90
N ILE A 985 18.42 6.03 -20.82
CA ILE A 985 17.52 5.96 -21.95
C ILE A 985 16.63 4.71 -21.85
N LEU A 986 15.47 4.77 -22.49
CA LEU A 986 14.56 3.66 -22.67
C LEU A 986 14.48 3.33 -24.16
N VAL A 987 14.97 2.15 -24.53
CA VAL A 987 14.81 1.59 -25.87
C VAL A 987 13.44 0.93 -25.95
N ASN A 988 12.54 1.54 -26.70
CA ASN A 988 11.14 1.15 -26.80
C ASN A 988 10.93 0.14 -27.93
N ILE A 989 11.22 -1.12 -27.64
CA ILE A 989 11.08 -2.23 -28.61
C ILE A 989 9.63 -2.37 -29.07
N THR A 990 8.66 -2.07 -28.20
CA THR A 990 7.23 -2.04 -28.56
C THR A 990 6.94 -1.10 -29.73
N ARG A 991 7.58 0.09 -29.77
CA ARG A 991 7.45 1.04 -30.89
C ARG A 991 8.34 0.68 -32.07
N ALA A 992 9.57 0.26 -31.81
CA ALA A 992 10.52 -0.13 -32.85
C ALA A 992 10.00 -1.30 -33.70
N SER A 993 9.25 -2.21 -33.08
CA SER A 993 8.61 -3.36 -33.72
C SER A 993 7.48 -2.98 -34.69
N LEU A 994 7.02 -1.74 -34.64
CA LEU A 994 5.98 -1.16 -35.50
C LEU A 994 6.52 -0.03 -36.38
N ASP A 995 7.84 0.14 -36.45
CA ASP A 995 8.50 1.18 -37.24
C ASP A 995 8.19 0.98 -38.74
N PRO A 996 7.43 1.90 -39.37
CA PRO A 996 7.02 1.75 -40.77
C PRO A 996 8.19 1.83 -41.75
N THR A 997 9.32 2.43 -41.35
CA THR A 997 10.53 2.49 -42.19
C THR A 997 11.23 1.13 -42.24
N ALA A 998 11.18 0.37 -41.16
CA ALA A 998 11.79 -0.96 -41.09
C ALA A 998 10.83 -2.09 -41.47
N PHE A 999 9.53 -1.92 -41.20
CA PHE A 999 8.50 -2.91 -41.45
C PHE A 999 7.48 -2.38 -42.46
N PRO A 1000 7.58 -2.74 -43.75
CA PRO A 1000 6.47 -2.56 -44.69
C PRO A 1000 5.23 -3.26 -44.16
N ASP A 1001 4.08 -2.59 -44.26
CA ASP A 1001 2.79 -3.00 -43.69
C ASP A 1001 2.91 -3.41 -42.20
N PRO A 1002 3.30 -2.48 -41.31
CA PRO A 1002 3.75 -2.81 -39.95
C PRO A 1002 2.64 -3.40 -39.06
N LEU A 1003 1.38 -3.22 -39.42
CA LEU A 1003 0.22 -3.76 -38.67
C LEU A 1003 -0.30 -5.10 -39.22
N SER A 1004 0.23 -5.55 -40.36
CA SER A 1004 -0.18 -6.81 -41.00
C SER A 1004 0.72 -7.96 -40.58
N VAL A 1005 0.13 -9.14 -40.43
CA VAL A 1005 0.86 -10.41 -40.18
C VAL A 1005 1.59 -10.82 -41.46
N ARG A 1006 2.92 -10.91 -41.39
CA ARG A 1006 3.77 -11.38 -42.50
C ARG A 1006 4.77 -12.41 -42.04
N LEU A 1007 4.69 -13.61 -42.61
CA LEU A 1007 5.56 -14.72 -42.23
C LEU A 1007 6.95 -14.66 -42.89
N ASP A 1008 7.14 -13.84 -43.91
CA ASP A 1008 8.37 -13.78 -44.71
C ASP A 1008 9.39 -12.74 -44.20
N ARG A 1009 9.14 -12.13 -43.03
CA ARG A 1009 10.07 -11.16 -42.44
C ARG A 1009 11.39 -11.82 -41.99
N PRO A 1010 12.53 -11.12 -42.07
CA PRO A 1010 13.81 -11.61 -41.57
C PRO A 1010 13.77 -11.90 -40.07
N MET A 1011 14.45 -12.96 -39.63
CA MET A 1011 14.41 -13.40 -38.23
C MET A 1011 15.14 -12.44 -37.28
N GLU A 1012 16.14 -11.72 -37.80
CA GLU A 1012 16.96 -10.73 -37.12
C GLU A 1012 16.23 -9.40 -36.83
N ASP A 1013 15.03 -9.21 -37.38
CA ASP A 1013 14.21 -8.01 -37.13
C ASP A 1013 13.32 -8.15 -35.89
N TYR A 1014 13.12 -9.37 -35.38
CA TYR A 1014 12.36 -9.63 -34.15
C TYR A 1014 13.21 -9.36 -32.90
N LEU A 1015 13.19 -8.13 -32.40
CA LEU A 1015 13.97 -7.71 -31.23
C LEU A 1015 13.36 -8.11 -29.86
N VAL A 1016 12.32 -8.94 -29.84
CA VAL A 1016 11.62 -9.34 -28.59
C VAL A 1016 12.52 -10.07 -27.59
N TYR A 1017 13.56 -10.74 -28.07
CA TYR A 1017 14.58 -11.39 -27.25
C TYR A 1017 15.85 -10.53 -27.04
N GLY A 1018 15.80 -9.26 -27.43
CA GLY A 1018 16.97 -8.38 -27.46
C GLY A 1018 17.97 -8.73 -28.56
N ILE A 1019 19.02 -7.92 -28.67
CA ILE A 1019 20.13 -8.07 -29.62
C ILE A 1019 21.45 -7.68 -28.92
N GLY A 1020 22.57 -8.09 -29.51
CA GLY A 1020 23.90 -7.76 -29.01
C GLY A 1020 24.31 -8.55 -27.76
N PRO A 1021 25.22 -8.03 -26.93
CA PRO A 1021 25.82 -8.74 -25.79
C PRO A 1021 24.81 -9.26 -24.74
N HIS A 1022 23.63 -8.65 -24.66
CA HIS A 1022 22.58 -8.99 -23.71
C HIS A 1022 21.37 -9.66 -24.35
N GLN A 1023 21.51 -10.20 -25.57
CA GLN A 1023 20.48 -11.05 -26.16
C GLN A 1023 20.11 -12.18 -25.19
N CYS A 1024 18.83 -12.50 -25.09
CA CYS A 1024 18.31 -13.50 -24.17
C CYS A 1024 19.04 -14.84 -24.33
N ALA A 1025 19.65 -15.31 -23.24
CA ALA A 1025 20.36 -16.59 -23.22
C ALA A 1025 19.43 -17.77 -23.50
N GLY A 1026 18.14 -17.67 -23.20
CA GLY A 1026 17.12 -18.70 -23.40
C GLY A 1026 16.34 -18.61 -24.71
N MET A 1027 16.78 -17.80 -25.68
CA MET A 1027 16.00 -17.50 -26.90
C MET A 1027 15.56 -18.75 -27.65
N ASP A 1028 16.49 -19.68 -27.93
CA ASP A 1028 16.17 -20.87 -28.75
C ASP A 1028 15.22 -21.81 -28.02
N ALA A 1029 15.45 -22.04 -26.71
CA ALA A 1029 14.55 -22.82 -25.87
C ALA A 1029 13.14 -22.20 -25.86
N SER A 1030 13.06 -20.87 -25.75
CA SER A 1030 11.80 -20.13 -25.80
C SER A 1030 11.10 -20.27 -27.14
N LYS A 1031 11.80 -20.13 -28.27
CA LYS A 1031 11.20 -20.32 -29.60
C LYS A 1031 10.59 -21.72 -29.74
N THR A 1032 11.33 -22.76 -29.34
CA THR A 1032 10.83 -24.15 -29.36
C THR A 1032 9.62 -24.33 -28.43
N SER A 1033 9.70 -23.85 -27.19
CA SER A 1033 8.63 -24.02 -26.21
C SER A 1033 7.35 -23.28 -26.59
N MET A 1034 7.48 -22.01 -27.04
CA MET A 1034 6.36 -21.17 -27.40
C MET A 1034 5.65 -21.69 -28.65
N THR A 1035 6.41 -22.16 -29.65
CA THR A 1035 5.85 -22.82 -30.85
C THR A 1035 5.05 -24.06 -30.48
N THR A 1036 5.58 -24.88 -29.56
CA THR A 1036 4.92 -26.10 -29.07
C THR A 1036 3.61 -25.80 -28.33
N MET A 1037 3.61 -24.78 -27.47
CA MET A 1037 2.40 -24.34 -26.78
C MET A 1037 1.38 -23.76 -27.77
N PHE A 1038 1.82 -22.94 -28.74
CA PHE A 1038 0.96 -22.40 -29.80
C PHE A 1038 0.27 -23.52 -30.57
N LYS A 1039 1.05 -24.51 -31.02
CA LYS A 1039 0.55 -25.71 -31.69
C LYS A 1039 -0.50 -26.43 -30.86
N THR A 1040 -0.24 -26.64 -29.57
CA THR A 1040 -1.15 -27.34 -28.66
C THR A 1040 -2.46 -26.57 -28.45
N ILE A 1041 -2.41 -25.25 -28.23
CA ILE A 1041 -3.60 -24.44 -27.97
C ILE A 1041 -4.42 -24.19 -29.22
N PHE A 1042 -3.80 -23.77 -30.32
CA PHE A 1042 -4.54 -23.55 -31.57
C PHE A 1042 -4.97 -24.85 -32.26
N GLY A 1043 -4.45 -26.00 -31.83
CA GLY A 1043 -4.99 -27.33 -32.16
C GLY A 1043 -6.32 -27.66 -31.49
N LEU A 1044 -6.83 -26.84 -30.57
CA LEU A 1044 -8.16 -27.05 -29.97
C LEU A 1044 -9.28 -26.68 -30.95
N LYS A 1045 -10.25 -27.59 -31.10
CA LYS A 1045 -11.37 -27.45 -32.05
C LYS A 1045 -12.26 -26.24 -31.74
N ASN A 1046 -12.45 -25.35 -32.72
CA ASN A 1046 -13.27 -24.14 -32.58
C ASN A 1046 -12.87 -23.25 -31.38
N LEU A 1047 -11.56 -23.09 -31.15
CA LEU A 1047 -11.02 -22.24 -30.10
C LEU A 1047 -11.54 -20.79 -30.20
N ARG A 1048 -12.00 -20.24 -29.08
CA ARG A 1048 -12.53 -18.87 -28.95
C ARG A 1048 -12.45 -18.35 -27.52
N LYS A 1049 -12.67 -17.04 -27.34
CA LYS A 1049 -12.74 -16.42 -26.01
C LYS A 1049 -14.05 -16.76 -25.29
N ALA A 1050 -14.01 -16.91 -23.98
CA ALA A 1050 -15.21 -17.00 -23.15
C ALA A 1050 -15.92 -15.64 -23.08
N THR A 1051 -17.25 -15.65 -23.12
CA THR A 1051 -18.07 -14.43 -23.09
C THR A 1051 -19.02 -14.42 -21.90
N SER A 1052 -19.41 -13.22 -21.46
CA SER A 1052 -20.45 -13.04 -20.44
C SER A 1052 -21.60 -12.20 -21.00
N SER A 1053 -22.83 -12.54 -20.61
CA SER A 1053 -24.01 -11.70 -20.88
C SER A 1053 -24.17 -10.55 -19.88
N TYR A 1054 -23.38 -10.54 -18.81
CA TYR A 1054 -23.42 -9.54 -17.75
C TYR A 1054 -22.00 -9.15 -17.29
N GLY A 1055 -21.73 -7.85 -17.22
CA GLY A 1055 -20.43 -7.34 -16.77
C GLY A 1055 -19.32 -7.54 -17.81
N GLU A 1056 -18.11 -7.77 -17.33
CA GLU A 1056 -16.92 -7.95 -18.17
C GLU A 1056 -16.80 -9.38 -18.70
N ASN A 1057 -16.25 -9.56 -19.90
CA ASN A 1057 -16.04 -10.88 -20.47
C ASN A 1057 -14.85 -11.57 -19.79
N PRO A 1058 -15.01 -12.79 -19.27
CA PRO A 1058 -13.90 -13.53 -18.64
C PRO A 1058 -12.83 -13.98 -19.65
N GLY A 1059 -13.14 -13.97 -20.95
CA GLY A 1059 -12.17 -14.22 -22.01
C GLY A 1059 -11.35 -13.01 -22.43
N ASP A 1060 -11.63 -11.81 -21.91
CA ASP A 1060 -10.82 -10.62 -22.19
C ASP A 1060 -9.76 -10.42 -21.11
N LEU A 1061 -8.50 -10.17 -21.52
CA LEU A 1061 -7.48 -9.70 -20.59
C LEU A 1061 -7.82 -8.28 -20.16
N LYS A 1062 -7.97 -8.05 -18.85
CA LYS A 1062 -8.19 -6.70 -18.29
C LYS A 1062 -6.91 -5.87 -18.40
N LYS A 1063 -6.74 -5.23 -19.56
CA LYS A 1063 -5.58 -4.40 -19.92
C LYS A 1063 -5.80 -2.94 -19.55
N ILE A 1064 -4.72 -2.31 -19.11
CA ILE A 1064 -4.64 -0.91 -18.72
C ILE A 1064 -3.42 -0.31 -19.41
N ARG A 1065 -3.48 0.97 -19.80
CA ARG A 1065 -2.33 1.65 -20.41
C ARG A 1065 -1.18 1.69 -19.40
N GLY A 1066 -0.01 1.18 -19.79
CA GLY A 1066 1.18 1.21 -18.96
C GLY A 1066 1.84 2.59 -18.92
N ILE A 1067 2.89 2.72 -18.10
CA ILE A 1067 3.60 3.97 -17.81
C ILE A 1067 4.30 4.53 -19.07
N TYR A 1068 4.81 3.64 -19.94
CA TYR A 1068 5.52 4.04 -21.16
C TYR A 1068 4.63 4.02 -22.40
N PRO A 1069 4.92 4.86 -23.41
CA PRO A 1069 4.17 4.85 -24.67
C PRO A 1069 4.18 3.48 -25.34
N GLY A 1070 3.00 2.89 -25.55
CA GLY A 1070 2.83 1.56 -26.14
C GLY A 1070 2.86 0.40 -25.15
N SER A 1071 3.28 0.62 -23.90
CA SER A 1071 3.25 -0.41 -22.85
C SER A 1071 1.84 -0.69 -22.34
N VAL A 1072 1.62 -1.92 -21.90
CA VAL A 1072 0.38 -2.39 -21.28
C VAL A 1072 0.68 -2.96 -19.90
N MET A 1073 -0.20 -2.68 -18.94
CA MET A 1073 -0.28 -3.36 -17.66
C MET A 1073 -1.59 -4.15 -17.61
N TYR A 1074 -1.66 -5.14 -16.72
CA TYR A 1074 -2.85 -5.97 -16.52
C TYR A 1074 -3.41 -5.72 -15.13
N MET A 1075 -4.67 -6.10 -14.91
CA MET A 1075 -5.24 -6.15 -13.57
C MET A 1075 -5.22 -7.57 -13.02
N THR A 1076 -5.11 -7.71 -11.71
CA THR A 1076 -5.44 -8.97 -11.03
C THR A 1076 -6.89 -9.38 -11.31
N PRO A 1077 -7.26 -10.67 -11.21
CA PRO A 1077 -8.61 -11.12 -11.56
C PRO A 1077 -9.73 -10.46 -10.74
N ASP A 1078 -9.43 -10.07 -9.50
CA ASP A 1078 -10.31 -9.32 -8.61
C ASP A 1078 -10.24 -7.79 -8.82
N GLN A 1079 -9.42 -7.33 -9.77
CA GLN A 1079 -9.17 -5.93 -10.11
C GLN A 1079 -8.66 -5.07 -8.95
N SER A 1080 -8.05 -5.67 -7.93
CA SER A 1080 -7.51 -4.96 -6.77
C SER A 1080 -6.13 -4.35 -6.99
N SER A 1081 -5.35 -4.83 -7.96
CA SER A 1081 -4.02 -4.27 -8.26
C SER A 1081 -3.67 -4.36 -9.74
N TYR A 1082 -2.80 -3.46 -10.18
CA TYR A 1082 -2.04 -3.64 -11.41
C TYR A 1082 -1.02 -4.76 -11.24
N PHE A 1083 -0.78 -5.48 -12.34
CA PHE A 1083 0.21 -6.54 -12.47
C PHE A 1083 0.86 -6.43 -13.86
N PRO A 1084 2.19 -6.61 -13.98
CA PRO A 1084 2.89 -6.40 -15.25
C PRO A 1084 2.66 -7.51 -16.29
N PHE A 1085 2.16 -8.67 -15.87
CA PHE A 1085 1.93 -9.83 -16.73
C PHE A 1085 0.43 -10.15 -16.87
N PRO A 1086 0.00 -10.82 -17.95
CA PRO A 1086 -1.33 -11.40 -18.04
C PRO A 1086 -1.66 -12.23 -16.79
N THR A 1087 -2.88 -12.10 -16.28
CA THR A 1087 -3.29 -12.72 -15.01
C THR A 1087 -4.32 -13.84 -15.17
N SER A 1088 -5.34 -13.62 -16.00
CA SER A 1088 -6.45 -14.56 -16.22
C SER A 1088 -7.11 -14.31 -17.57
N MET A 1089 -7.35 -15.37 -18.34
CA MET A 1089 -8.10 -15.32 -19.60
C MET A 1089 -8.78 -16.66 -19.82
N LYS A 1090 -10.10 -16.66 -19.92
CA LYS A 1090 -10.86 -17.90 -20.14
C LYS A 1090 -11.10 -18.17 -21.62
N LEU A 1091 -10.74 -19.38 -22.08
CA LEU A 1091 -10.95 -19.83 -23.45
C LEU A 1091 -11.96 -20.96 -23.52
N TRP A 1092 -12.68 -21.04 -24.63
CA TRP A 1092 -13.66 -22.06 -24.97
C TRP A 1092 -13.22 -22.83 -26.22
N TRP A 1093 -13.46 -24.14 -26.23
CA TRP A 1093 -13.31 -25.00 -27.41
C TRP A 1093 -14.33 -26.12 -27.37
N ASP A 1094 -14.66 -26.68 -28.53
CA ASP A 1094 -15.69 -27.71 -28.62
C ASP A 1094 -15.13 -29.09 -28.28
N GLU A 1095 -15.99 -29.94 -27.73
CA GLU A 1095 -15.71 -31.36 -27.54
C GLU A 1095 -15.42 -32.02 -28.92
N GLU A 1096 -14.44 -32.92 -28.93
CA GLU A 1096 -14.01 -33.63 -30.15
C GLU A 1096 -15.16 -34.37 -30.84
#